data_AF-A0A9D8RAP2-F1
#
_entry.id   AF-A0A9D8RAP2-F1
#
_cell.length_a   1.000
_cell.length_b   1.000
_cell.length_c   1.000
_cell.angle_alpha   90.00
_cell.angle_beta   90.00
_cell.angle_gamma   90.00
#
_symmetry.space_group_name_H-M   'P 1'
#
loop_
_entity.id
_entity.type
_entity.pdbx_description
1 polymer ?
#
loop_
_entity_poly.entity_id
_entity_poly.type
_entity_poly.pdbx_seq_one_letter_code
_entity_poly.pdbx_strand_id
1 'polypeptide(L)'
;MAHISNTSESDSGTRLHWIDTMRGISMIAVLLYHTEVYYTGGIITPYQCYVHNALAAFFFASGYLFVSDRGFSFTRKLKSIALSLLLPYFVFTVILGIIKIFVMGADAGEVFSKIIQGQASWFIAALIVAELLMLITLLITRGKTIFITLVMLLAFAASFVIGNKCNPSPLHYAQNLWYVNDGLMALGIMICGYLYRRYEHVFNRLHTPLSTSLLSILLLLIKIMMIKGDESTVIGSVEVSNIPLFLADIVVSTLFLVSLCKWLGRVFMLSWTGAHSIVYYFFCGAAPALVAFVLDKIDFPYSNYWQVVIALILAFDICTIIAYLTFRYLPYLVGKRKSGTSALLFVLALLFPQGMNAQQQPDIAALRALSMPVVVINTVDGEEPTGEYVVAPEGCNGGSIRNATKVPGSIVIYKGDETLYDSGPYEEGASGMTYKIRGNWSSWLPKKPFKIKLEKKADLLCRGDKKYKDRNWLLIKEEYMLLSLYAGTEINRLVEMSWTPAFQFVNVVINGDFRGLYALCESVRRNTDCRLNVDNLTGYILEYDPYWWNEDFYVPSGYNENYTFKHPDVEDFTEESVSYISDAVLQMEQSATDGTYPMYIDVPSFASWLLAHDILGTQDGLGSNIFMTKYNNTTASLFTMANLWDFDTICKKEGTWATIHNMYLFKDLLSSGNTLFKDTYINRYHELSPEIFNRIDFLLDSLSTSTLASDLQQSKQWDCERWDFSRPSIEEEITTLRQWFANRKTWMDNNMPAVSAISRPSYNTPATSHSCFDVQGRMLSNLYKGIYIKDGKKYICK
;
A
#
# COMPACT_ATOMS: atom_id res chain seq x y z
N MET A 1 -66.81 -8.72 -32.52
CA MET A 1 -67.79 -9.32 -31.58
C MET A 1 -66.98 -10.09 -30.54
N ALA A 2 -66.56 -9.43 -29.46
CA ALA A 2 -67.31 -9.25 -28.22
C ALA A 2 -67.20 -10.49 -27.30
N HIS A 3 -66.31 -10.45 -26.31
CA HIS A 3 -66.75 -10.28 -24.92
C HIS A 3 -65.58 -9.98 -23.97
N ILE A 4 -65.74 -8.83 -23.31
CA ILE A 4 -65.13 -8.40 -22.05
C ILE A 4 -65.68 -9.29 -20.93
N SER A 5 -64.86 -9.64 -19.93
CA SER A 5 -65.33 -9.67 -18.54
C SER A 5 -64.19 -9.35 -17.56
N ASN A 6 -64.43 -8.29 -16.80
CA ASN A 6 -63.64 -7.77 -15.69
C ASN A 6 -63.48 -8.80 -14.58
N THR A 7 -62.32 -8.81 -13.91
CA THR A 7 -62.31 -8.79 -12.44
C THR A 7 -61.19 -7.89 -11.94
N SER A 8 -61.58 -7.11 -10.95
CA SER A 8 -60.92 -6.02 -10.26
C SER A 8 -59.71 -6.45 -9.43
N GLU A 9 -58.59 -5.73 -9.54
CA GLU A 9 -57.75 -5.35 -8.39
C GLU A 9 -56.75 -4.26 -8.80
N SER A 10 -57.16 -3.01 -8.56
CA SER A 10 -56.30 -1.84 -8.55
C SER A 10 -55.52 -1.80 -7.23
N ASP A 11 -54.21 -2.07 -7.23
CA ASP A 11 -53.17 -1.39 -6.40
C ASP A 11 -51.76 -2.05 -6.55
N SER A 12 -51.05 -1.90 -7.68
CA SER A 12 -49.57 -1.98 -7.76
C SER A 12 -49.07 -1.74 -9.19
N GLY A 13 -47.97 -1.01 -9.36
CA GLY A 13 -47.34 -0.79 -10.67
C GLY A 13 -46.79 -2.10 -11.25
N THR A 14 -47.08 -2.36 -12.52
CA THR A 14 -46.72 -3.60 -13.22
C THR A 14 -45.20 -3.82 -13.22
N ARG A 15 -44.77 -4.98 -12.72
CA ARG A 15 -43.36 -5.34 -12.59
C ARG A 15 -42.74 -5.68 -13.95
N LEU A 16 -41.60 -5.09 -14.29
CA LEU A 16 -40.93 -5.27 -15.58
C LEU A 16 -40.04 -6.52 -15.58
N HIS A 17 -40.60 -7.65 -16.02
CA HIS A 17 -39.94 -8.96 -15.97
C HIS A 17 -38.58 -9.03 -16.69
N TRP A 18 -38.41 -8.32 -17.82
CA TRP A 18 -37.15 -8.34 -18.56
C TRP A 18 -36.00 -7.68 -17.77
N ILE A 19 -36.29 -6.68 -16.94
CA ILE A 19 -35.28 -6.04 -16.06
C ILE A 19 -34.85 -6.98 -14.96
N ASP A 20 -35.81 -7.70 -14.37
CA ASP A 20 -35.52 -8.72 -13.37
C ASP A 20 -34.68 -9.85 -13.98
N THR A 21 -35.01 -10.31 -15.19
CA THR A 21 -34.21 -11.31 -15.91
C THR A 21 -32.79 -10.81 -16.17
N MET A 22 -32.63 -9.56 -16.62
CA MET A 22 -31.33 -8.93 -16.85
C MET A 22 -30.48 -8.87 -15.57
N ARG A 23 -31.06 -8.38 -14.47
CA ARG A 23 -30.41 -8.35 -13.16
C ARG A 23 -30.05 -9.76 -12.66
N GLY A 24 -30.88 -10.75 -12.94
CA GLY A 24 -30.62 -12.16 -12.62
C GLY A 24 -29.39 -12.70 -13.35
N ILE A 25 -29.30 -12.49 -14.67
CA ILE A 25 -28.13 -12.88 -15.47
C ILE A 25 -26.86 -12.19 -14.94
N SER A 26 -26.93 -10.87 -14.73
CA SER A 26 -25.79 -10.12 -14.19
C SER A 26 -25.36 -10.59 -12.81
N MET A 27 -26.31 -10.96 -11.93
CA MET A 27 -25.98 -11.45 -10.59
C MET A 27 -25.29 -12.82 -10.62
N ILE A 28 -25.75 -13.73 -11.47
CA ILE A 28 -25.10 -15.04 -11.64
C ILE A 28 -23.68 -14.86 -12.19
N ALA A 29 -23.48 -13.91 -13.11
CA ALA A 29 -22.16 -13.60 -13.63
C ALA A 29 -21.22 -13.10 -12.50
N VAL A 30 -21.66 -12.16 -11.66
CA VAL A 30 -20.89 -11.70 -10.49
C VAL A 30 -20.59 -12.85 -9.53
N LEU A 31 -21.56 -13.73 -9.27
CA LEU A 31 -21.38 -14.88 -8.39
C LEU A 31 -20.39 -15.91 -8.97
N LEU A 32 -20.40 -16.13 -10.28
CA LEU A 32 -19.42 -16.99 -10.97
C LEU A 32 -18.00 -16.45 -10.79
N TYR A 33 -17.79 -15.14 -10.98
CA TYR A 33 -16.47 -14.52 -10.79
C TYR A 33 -15.93 -14.77 -9.38
N HIS A 34 -16.74 -14.52 -8.34
CA HIS A 34 -16.31 -14.81 -6.97
C HIS A 34 -16.13 -16.29 -6.72
N THR A 35 -16.97 -17.16 -7.29
CA THR A 35 -16.79 -18.61 -7.17
C THR A 35 -15.46 -19.07 -7.75
N GLU A 36 -15.08 -18.60 -8.95
CA GLU A 36 -13.77 -18.88 -9.53
C GLU A 36 -12.64 -18.45 -8.59
N VAL A 37 -12.69 -17.20 -8.08
CA VAL A 37 -11.67 -16.66 -7.17
C VAL A 37 -11.54 -17.46 -5.87
N TYR A 38 -12.65 -17.70 -5.17
CA TYR A 38 -12.62 -18.36 -3.85
C TYR A 38 -12.36 -19.86 -3.95
N TYR A 39 -12.92 -20.54 -4.94
CA TYR A 39 -12.81 -22.00 -5.04
C TYR A 39 -11.49 -22.46 -5.68
N THR A 40 -10.94 -21.67 -6.61
CA THR A 40 -9.73 -22.06 -7.36
C THR A 40 -8.47 -21.32 -6.92
N GLY A 41 -8.62 -20.28 -6.10
CA GLY A 41 -7.51 -19.42 -5.64
C GLY A 41 -7.02 -18.43 -6.69
N GLY A 42 -7.70 -18.31 -7.84
CA GLY A 42 -7.31 -17.42 -8.93
C GLY A 42 -8.45 -17.06 -9.89
N ILE A 43 -8.16 -16.22 -10.88
CA ILE A 43 -9.11 -15.81 -11.92
C ILE A 43 -8.92 -16.73 -13.13
N ILE A 44 -9.91 -17.59 -13.43
CA ILE A 44 -9.88 -18.47 -14.60
C ILE A 44 -10.37 -17.71 -15.82
N THR A 45 -11.56 -17.12 -15.74
CA THR A 45 -12.14 -16.37 -16.84
C THR A 45 -11.78 -14.89 -16.68
N PRO A 46 -11.07 -14.27 -17.65
CA PRO A 46 -10.64 -12.88 -17.52
C PRO A 46 -11.80 -11.92 -17.26
N TYR A 47 -11.57 -10.91 -16.41
CA TYR A 47 -12.58 -9.95 -15.96
C TYR A 47 -13.28 -9.26 -17.16
N GLN A 48 -12.50 -8.89 -18.17
CA GLN A 48 -12.94 -8.23 -19.41
C GLN A 48 -13.89 -9.06 -20.28
N CYS A 49 -14.08 -10.35 -19.98
CA CYS A 49 -15.03 -11.20 -20.70
C CYS A 49 -16.48 -10.84 -20.38
N TYR A 50 -16.81 -10.52 -19.11
CA TYR A 50 -18.21 -10.35 -18.70
C TYR A 50 -18.47 -9.53 -17.44
N VAL A 51 -17.49 -9.33 -16.55
CA VAL A 51 -17.78 -8.82 -15.19
C VAL A 51 -18.19 -7.35 -15.22
N HIS A 52 -17.45 -6.48 -15.91
CA HIS A 52 -17.84 -5.07 -16.03
C HIS A 52 -19.15 -4.88 -16.80
N ASN A 53 -19.47 -5.76 -17.76
CA ASN A 53 -20.76 -5.69 -18.46
C ASN A 53 -21.93 -6.00 -17.51
N ALA A 54 -21.76 -7.00 -16.63
CA ALA A 54 -22.75 -7.34 -15.62
C ALA A 54 -23.00 -6.16 -14.67
N LEU A 55 -21.92 -5.50 -14.21
CA LEU A 55 -22.00 -4.31 -13.34
C LEU A 55 -22.64 -3.11 -14.06
N ALA A 56 -22.24 -2.84 -15.30
CA ALA A 56 -22.83 -1.79 -16.13
C ALA A 56 -24.34 -2.00 -16.34
N ALA A 57 -24.79 -3.24 -16.54
CA ALA A 57 -26.20 -3.57 -16.67
C ALA A 57 -27.01 -3.25 -15.40
N PHE A 58 -26.43 -3.40 -14.20
CA PHE A 58 -27.09 -2.98 -12.95
C PHE A 58 -27.24 -1.46 -12.86
N PHE A 59 -26.19 -0.69 -13.21
CA PHE A 59 -26.27 0.77 -13.25
C PHE A 59 -27.31 1.24 -14.28
N PHE A 60 -27.28 0.66 -15.49
CA PHE A 60 -28.25 0.95 -16.54
C PHE A 60 -29.69 0.66 -16.09
N ALA A 61 -29.94 -0.51 -15.48
CA ALA A 61 -31.25 -0.88 -14.95
C ALA A 61 -31.76 0.13 -13.90
N SER A 62 -30.85 0.60 -13.04
CA SER A 62 -31.18 1.57 -11.98
C SER A 62 -31.55 2.93 -12.58
N GLY A 63 -30.82 3.38 -13.61
CA GLY A 63 -31.16 4.55 -14.40
C GLY A 63 -32.52 4.44 -15.12
N TYR A 64 -32.80 3.30 -15.75
CA TYR A 64 -34.09 3.04 -16.42
C TYR A 64 -35.26 3.10 -15.44
N LEU A 65 -35.09 2.55 -14.23
CA LEU A 65 -36.11 2.55 -13.17
C LEU A 65 -36.15 3.84 -12.35
N PHE A 66 -35.26 4.81 -12.63
CA PHE A 66 -35.08 5.98 -11.78
C PHE A 66 -36.29 6.89 -11.74
N VAL A 67 -37.00 7.08 -12.86
CA VAL A 67 -38.27 7.84 -12.89
C VAL A 67 -39.42 6.88 -13.17
N SER A 68 -40.53 6.98 -12.44
CA SER A 68 -41.73 6.18 -12.70
C SER A 68 -42.70 6.87 -13.66
N ASP A 69 -43.73 6.18 -14.13
CA ASP A 69 -44.79 6.79 -14.97
C ASP A 69 -45.57 7.88 -14.20
N ARG A 70 -45.46 7.89 -12.85
CA ARG A 70 -45.97 8.94 -11.95
C ARG A 70 -45.08 10.19 -11.89
N GLY A 71 -44.13 10.34 -12.82
CA GLY A 71 -43.20 11.46 -12.88
C GLY A 71 -42.10 11.45 -11.79
N PHE A 72 -41.24 12.46 -11.85
CA PHE A 72 -40.14 12.67 -10.90
C PHE A 72 -40.63 13.35 -9.62
N SER A 73 -40.12 12.92 -8.47
CA SER A 73 -40.41 13.53 -7.16
C SER A 73 -39.20 13.37 -6.25
N PHE A 74 -38.61 14.50 -5.86
CA PHE A 74 -37.38 14.56 -5.08
C PHE A 74 -37.51 13.78 -3.76
N THR A 75 -38.51 14.11 -2.94
CA THR A 75 -38.70 13.51 -1.62
C THR A 75 -38.97 12.02 -1.68
N ARG A 76 -39.77 11.55 -2.65
CA ARG A 76 -40.04 10.12 -2.83
C ARG A 76 -38.78 9.35 -3.23
N LYS A 77 -37.95 9.93 -4.10
CA LYS A 77 -36.70 9.30 -4.55
C LYS A 77 -35.63 9.30 -3.47
N LEU A 78 -35.43 10.41 -2.76
CA LEU A 78 -34.51 10.46 -1.62
C LEU A 78 -34.88 9.42 -0.55
N LYS A 79 -36.18 9.30 -0.22
CA LYS A 79 -36.68 8.27 0.69
C LYS A 79 -36.46 6.85 0.16
N SER A 80 -36.62 6.65 -1.16
CA SER A 80 -36.33 5.36 -1.79
C SER A 80 -34.85 5.00 -1.62
N ILE A 81 -33.92 5.89 -1.98
CA ILE A 81 -32.46 5.66 -1.84
C ILE A 81 -32.11 5.30 -0.40
N ALA A 82 -32.62 6.07 0.57
CA ALA A 82 -32.37 5.83 1.98
C ALA A 82 -32.85 4.43 2.44
N LEU A 83 -34.04 4.00 2.01
CA LEU A 83 -34.64 2.74 2.47
C LEU A 83 -34.22 1.51 1.67
N SER A 84 -33.96 1.64 0.37
CA SER A 84 -33.70 0.51 -0.53
C SER A 84 -32.23 0.27 -0.83
N LEU A 85 -31.35 1.23 -0.50
CA LEU A 85 -29.90 1.11 -0.73
C LEU A 85 -29.09 1.43 0.54
N LEU A 86 -29.28 2.61 1.14
CA LEU A 86 -28.47 3.06 2.28
C LEU A 86 -28.71 2.20 3.53
N LEU A 87 -29.97 1.90 3.86
CA LEU A 87 -30.31 1.01 4.97
C LEU A 87 -29.76 -0.42 4.75
N PRO A 88 -30.00 -1.10 3.62
CA PRO A 88 -29.39 -2.40 3.33
C PRO A 88 -27.85 -2.36 3.40
N TYR A 89 -27.22 -1.30 2.90
CA TYR A 89 -25.77 -1.15 2.97
C TYR A 89 -25.27 -1.26 4.41
N PHE A 90 -25.75 -0.41 5.32
CA PHE A 90 -25.29 -0.45 6.71
C PHE A 90 -25.68 -1.76 7.40
N VAL A 91 -26.89 -2.25 7.16
CA VAL A 91 -27.36 -3.50 7.77
C VAL A 91 -26.48 -4.69 7.39
N PHE A 92 -26.29 -4.95 6.09
CA PHE A 92 -25.56 -6.13 5.65
C PHE A 92 -24.06 -5.99 5.88
N THR A 93 -23.49 -4.80 5.70
CA THR A 93 -22.05 -4.61 5.95
C THR A 93 -21.71 -4.70 7.44
N VAL A 94 -22.59 -4.26 8.36
CA VAL A 94 -22.41 -4.48 9.80
C VAL A 94 -22.55 -5.95 10.15
N ILE A 95 -23.55 -6.67 9.63
CA ILE A 95 -23.72 -8.11 9.88
C ILE A 95 -22.47 -8.88 9.42
N LEU A 96 -22.00 -8.64 8.19
CA LEU A 96 -20.81 -9.28 7.64
C LEU A 96 -19.54 -8.83 8.38
N GLY A 97 -19.47 -7.57 8.80
CA GLY A 97 -18.38 -7.02 9.59
C GLY A 97 -18.26 -7.70 10.94
N ILE A 98 -19.37 -7.90 11.65
CA ILE A 98 -19.43 -8.65 12.91
C ILE A 98 -18.91 -10.08 12.71
N ILE A 99 -19.35 -10.76 11.64
CA ILE A 99 -18.83 -12.10 11.32
C ILE A 99 -17.31 -12.05 11.11
N LYS A 100 -16.80 -11.04 10.38
CA LYS A 100 -15.36 -10.87 10.15
C LYS A 100 -14.58 -10.63 11.44
N ILE A 101 -15.13 -9.85 12.37
CA ILE A 101 -14.51 -9.59 13.69
C ILE A 101 -14.45 -10.87 14.51
N PHE A 102 -15.59 -11.56 14.70
CA PHE A 102 -15.67 -12.72 15.60
C PHE A 102 -15.09 -14.01 15.02
N VAL A 103 -15.22 -14.24 13.71
CA VAL A 103 -14.79 -15.49 13.06
C VAL A 103 -13.37 -15.35 12.49
N MET A 104 -13.01 -14.18 11.99
CA MET A 104 -11.73 -13.96 11.30
C MET A 104 -10.74 -13.10 12.09
N GLY A 105 -11.09 -12.69 13.31
CA GLY A 105 -10.21 -11.89 14.19
C GLY A 105 -9.92 -10.48 13.65
N ALA A 106 -10.80 -9.92 12.81
CA ALA A 106 -10.58 -8.60 12.22
C ALA A 106 -10.78 -7.48 13.25
N ASP A 107 -9.99 -6.40 13.12
CA ASP A 107 -10.10 -5.23 13.99
C ASP A 107 -11.47 -4.55 13.82
N ALA A 108 -12.13 -4.28 14.94
CA ALA A 108 -13.45 -3.69 14.95
C ALA A 108 -13.44 -2.25 14.42
N GLY A 109 -12.42 -1.46 14.81
CA GLY A 109 -12.25 -0.07 14.38
C GLY A 109 -12.12 0.03 12.86
N GLU A 110 -11.24 -0.77 12.26
CA GLU A 110 -11.02 -0.84 10.81
C GLU A 110 -12.30 -1.27 10.06
N VAL A 111 -12.99 -2.29 10.57
CA VAL A 111 -14.23 -2.79 9.96
C VAL A 111 -15.31 -1.71 9.97
N PHE A 112 -15.54 -1.04 11.11
CA PHE A 112 -16.53 0.03 11.20
C PHE A 112 -16.13 1.28 10.41
N SER A 113 -14.84 1.65 10.42
CA SER A 113 -14.29 2.75 9.63
C SER A 113 -14.55 2.54 8.14
N LYS A 114 -14.26 1.33 7.62
CA LYS A 114 -14.56 0.97 6.22
C LYS A 114 -16.05 1.02 5.90
N ILE A 115 -16.94 0.68 6.83
CA ILE A 115 -18.38 0.80 6.63
C ILE A 115 -18.78 2.28 6.51
N ILE A 116 -18.30 3.14 7.41
CA ILE A 116 -18.63 4.58 7.41
C ILE A 116 -18.09 5.29 6.17
N GLN A 117 -16.88 4.92 5.72
CA GLN A 117 -16.24 5.50 4.54
C GLN A 117 -16.82 4.99 3.20
N GLY A 118 -17.81 4.09 3.22
CA GLY A 118 -18.35 3.49 2.00
C GLY A 118 -17.53 2.30 1.46
N GLN A 119 -16.38 2.01 2.07
CA GLN A 119 -15.39 1.02 1.62
C GLN A 119 -15.79 -0.45 1.83
N ALA A 120 -16.73 -0.74 2.72
CA ALA A 120 -17.17 -2.11 2.99
C ALA A 120 -17.94 -2.78 1.83
N SER A 121 -18.46 -2.00 0.89
CA SER A 121 -19.13 -2.52 -0.31
C SER A 121 -19.14 -1.46 -1.41
N TRP A 122 -18.12 -1.50 -2.26
CA TRP A 122 -17.86 -0.46 -3.24
C TRP A 122 -19.00 -0.22 -4.23
N PHE A 123 -19.58 -1.28 -4.80
CA PHE A 123 -20.61 -1.15 -5.84
C PHE A 123 -21.87 -0.47 -5.31
N ILE A 124 -22.30 -0.81 -4.09
CA ILE A 124 -23.48 -0.20 -3.46
C ILE A 124 -23.20 1.24 -3.05
N ALA A 125 -22.00 1.56 -2.54
CA ALA A 125 -21.60 2.94 -2.26
C ALA A 125 -21.60 3.78 -3.55
N ALA A 126 -20.97 3.30 -4.62
CA ALA A 126 -20.96 3.93 -5.94
C ALA A 126 -22.39 4.11 -6.50
N LEU A 127 -23.26 3.11 -6.35
CA LEU A 127 -24.66 3.20 -6.76
C LEU A 127 -25.43 4.26 -5.97
N ILE A 128 -25.24 4.34 -4.64
CA ILE A 128 -25.86 5.36 -3.79
C ILE A 128 -25.41 6.76 -4.25
N VAL A 129 -24.11 6.97 -4.46
CA VAL A 129 -23.57 8.23 -4.97
C VAL A 129 -24.17 8.56 -6.33
N ALA A 130 -24.20 7.61 -7.26
CA ALA A 130 -24.77 7.80 -8.59
C ALA A 130 -26.28 8.14 -8.56
N GLU A 131 -27.07 7.48 -7.70
CA GLU A 131 -28.49 7.80 -7.52
C GLU A 131 -28.71 9.21 -6.93
N LEU A 132 -27.88 9.63 -5.97
CA LEU A 132 -27.93 10.98 -5.39
C LEU A 132 -27.52 12.05 -6.41
N LEU A 133 -26.47 11.81 -7.20
CA LEU A 133 -26.06 12.71 -8.28
C LEU A 133 -27.12 12.79 -9.39
N MET A 134 -27.77 11.68 -9.73
CA MET A 134 -28.88 11.66 -10.69
C MET A 134 -30.10 12.43 -10.16
N LEU A 135 -30.38 12.34 -8.85
CA LEU A 135 -31.43 13.12 -8.18
C LEU A 135 -31.18 14.63 -8.33
N ILE A 136 -29.95 15.08 -8.05
CA ILE A 136 -29.51 16.47 -8.20
C ILE A 136 -29.56 16.89 -9.67
N THR A 137 -29.11 16.02 -10.58
CA THR A 137 -29.14 16.26 -12.03
C THR A 137 -30.55 16.55 -12.52
N LEU A 138 -31.53 15.72 -12.16
CA LEU A 138 -32.93 15.95 -12.57
C LEU A 138 -33.54 17.20 -11.93
N LEU A 139 -33.11 17.56 -10.71
CA LEU A 139 -33.55 18.78 -10.04
C LEU A 139 -33.05 20.04 -10.76
N ILE A 140 -31.76 20.10 -11.08
CA ILE A 140 -31.11 21.26 -11.73
C ILE A 140 -31.56 21.39 -13.19
N THR A 141 -31.49 20.30 -13.94
CA THR A 141 -31.82 20.30 -15.38
C THR A 141 -33.31 20.40 -15.66
N ARG A 142 -34.15 20.20 -14.63
CA ARG A 142 -35.62 20.13 -14.73
C ARG A 142 -36.09 19.15 -15.81
N GLY A 143 -35.35 18.05 -16.00
CA GLY A 143 -35.69 17.02 -16.99
C GLY A 143 -35.37 17.38 -18.45
N LYS A 144 -34.68 18.50 -18.74
CA LYS A 144 -34.31 18.89 -20.11
C LYS A 144 -33.19 17.99 -20.65
N THR A 145 -33.46 17.29 -21.76
CA THR A 145 -32.57 16.26 -22.32
C THR A 145 -31.17 16.77 -22.62
N ILE A 146 -31.03 17.95 -23.24
CA ILE A 146 -29.72 18.49 -23.63
C ILE A 146 -28.78 18.63 -22.43
N PHE A 147 -29.27 19.19 -21.32
CA PHE A 147 -28.45 19.36 -20.12
C PHE A 147 -28.15 18.02 -19.43
N ILE A 148 -29.09 17.07 -19.45
CA ILE A 148 -28.86 15.72 -18.91
C ILE A 148 -27.77 14.99 -19.70
N THR A 149 -27.79 15.09 -21.03
CA THR A 149 -26.75 14.53 -21.90
C THR A 149 -25.38 15.20 -21.65
N LEU A 150 -25.36 16.52 -21.42
CA LEU A 150 -24.11 17.21 -21.04
C LEU A 150 -23.55 16.68 -19.71
N VAL A 151 -24.40 16.49 -18.70
CA VAL A 151 -23.99 15.91 -17.41
C VAL A 151 -23.46 14.48 -17.59
N MET A 152 -24.08 13.68 -18.45
CA MET A 152 -23.59 12.33 -18.77
C MET A 152 -22.16 12.35 -19.34
N LEU A 153 -21.88 13.23 -20.31
CA LEU A 153 -20.56 13.37 -20.91
C LEU A 153 -19.53 13.86 -19.88
N LEU A 154 -19.90 14.83 -19.05
CA LEU A 154 -19.05 15.33 -17.97
C LEU A 154 -18.78 14.28 -16.90
N ALA A 155 -19.78 13.45 -16.56
CA ALA A 155 -19.63 12.38 -15.57
C ALA A 155 -18.64 11.31 -16.06
N PHE A 156 -18.77 10.86 -17.32
CA PHE A 156 -17.78 9.96 -17.92
C PHE A 156 -16.38 10.59 -17.95
N ALA A 157 -16.26 11.82 -18.47
CA ALA A 157 -14.98 12.51 -18.52
C ALA A 157 -14.34 12.66 -17.12
N ALA A 158 -15.12 13.10 -16.13
CA ALA A 158 -14.66 13.23 -14.75
C ALA A 158 -14.22 11.87 -14.19
N SER A 159 -15.00 10.81 -14.36
CA SER A 159 -14.64 9.47 -13.87
C SER A 159 -13.30 8.97 -14.39
N PHE A 160 -12.93 9.29 -15.64
CA PHE A 160 -11.64 8.94 -16.19
C PHE A 160 -10.52 9.90 -15.77
N VAL A 161 -10.78 11.20 -15.72
CA VAL A 161 -9.78 12.21 -15.33
C VAL A 161 -9.40 12.04 -13.86
N ILE A 162 -10.38 12.00 -12.95
CA ILE A 162 -10.10 11.95 -11.51
C ILE A 162 -9.97 10.52 -11.00
N GLY A 163 -10.45 9.52 -11.74
CA GLY A 163 -10.58 8.15 -11.23
C GLY A 163 -9.71 7.08 -11.91
N ASN A 164 -9.26 7.28 -13.15
CA ASN A 164 -8.59 6.22 -13.89
C ASN A 164 -7.15 6.00 -13.42
N LYS A 165 -6.83 4.79 -12.96
CA LYS A 165 -5.48 4.43 -12.51
C LYS A 165 -4.55 4.00 -13.63
N CYS A 166 -5.06 3.54 -14.77
CA CYS A 166 -4.21 3.13 -15.89
C CYS A 166 -3.55 4.34 -16.57
N ASN A 167 -4.20 5.50 -16.53
CA ASN A 167 -3.72 6.77 -17.07
C ASN A 167 -4.09 7.90 -16.10
N PRO A 168 -3.43 7.99 -14.93
CA PRO A 168 -3.81 8.93 -13.88
C PRO A 168 -3.54 10.36 -14.33
N SER A 169 -4.57 11.20 -14.27
CA SER A 169 -4.40 12.64 -14.53
C SER A 169 -3.81 13.36 -13.32
N PRO A 170 -3.34 14.62 -13.47
CA PRO A 170 -2.94 15.47 -12.34
C PRO A 170 -4.04 15.71 -11.30
N LEU A 171 -5.30 15.42 -11.63
CA LEU A 171 -6.46 15.57 -10.75
C LEU A 171 -6.92 14.22 -10.17
N HIS A 172 -6.09 13.17 -10.25
CA HIS A 172 -6.43 11.85 -9.74
C HIS A 172 -6.73 11.89 -8.23
N TYR A 173 -7.95 11.50 -7.86
CA TYR A 173 -8.42 11.47 -6.49
C TYR A 173 -8.31 10.05 -5.92
N ALA A 174 -7.15 9.75 -5.32
CA ALA A 174 -6.80 8.41 -4.86
C ALA A 174 -7.60 7.94 -3.63
N GLN A 175 -8.04 8.86 -2.76
CA GLN A 175 -8.77 8.49 -1.53
C GLN A 175 -10.14 7.84 -1.84
N ASN A 176 -10.76 8.23 -2.96
CA ASN A 176 -12.02 7.68 -3.49
C ASN A 176 -13.08 7.35 -2.42
N LEU A 177 -13.25 8.23 -1.42
CA LEU A 177 -14.24 8.06 -0.36
C LEU A 177 -15.63 7.87 -0.95
N TRP A 178 -16.39 6.91 -0.41
CA TRP A 178 -17.71 6.53 -0.93
C TRP A 178 -17.72 6.13 -2.42
N TYR A 179 -16.57 5.79 -2.99
CA TYR A 179 -16.41 5.43 -4.40
C TYR A 179 -17.01 6.46 -5.35
N VAL A 180 -16.71 7.75 -5.11
CA VAL A 180 -17.18 8.86 -5.94
C VAL A 180 -16.71 8.74 -7.38
N ASN A 181 -15.49 8.26 -7.63
CA ASN A 181 -14.95 8.07 -8.98
C ASN A 181 -15.80 7.07 -9.77
N ASP A 182 -16.09 5.92 -9.17
CA ASP A 182 -16.96 4.87 -9.68
C ASP A 182 -18.40 5.36 -9.80
N GLY A 183 -18.87 6.16 -8.84
CA GLY A 183 -20.18 6.79 -8.82
C GLY A 183 -20.41 7.73 -9.99
N LEU A 184 -19.37 8.44 -10.46
CA LEU A 184 -19.42 9.26 -11.68
C LEU A 184 -19.53 8.40 -12.94
N MET A 185 -18.78 7.30 -13.02
CA MET A 185 -18.91 6.32 -14.11
C MET A 185 -20.33 5.74 -14.14
N ALA A 186 -20.81 5.31 -12.98
CA ALA A 186 -22.15 4.78 -12.77
C ALA A 186 -23.23 5.80 -13.12
N LEU A 187 -23.07 7.08 -12.78
CA LEU A 187 -23.97 8.16 -13.17
C LEU A 187 -24.09 8.28 -14.69
N GLY A 188 -22.97 8.22 -15.42
CA GLY A 188 -22.97 8.21 -16.88
C GLY A 188 -23.83 7.06 -17.45
N ILE A 189 -23.60 5.84 -16.96
CA ILE A 189 -24.34 4.64 -17.39
C ILE A 189 -25.82 4.71 -16.98
N MET A 190 -26.12 5.22 -15.78
CA MET A 190 -27.49 5.44 -15.31
C MET A 190 -28.24 6.44 -16.20
N ILE A 191 -27.59 7.53 -16.62
CA ILE A 191 -28.22 8.49 -17.53
C ILE A 191 -28.52 7.81 -18.88
N CYS A 192 -27.65 6.91 -19.38
CA CYS A 192 -27.97 6.10 -20.56
C CYS A 192 -29.26 5.28 -20.35
N GLY A 193 -29.44 4.64 -19.19
CA GLY A 193 -30.67 3.91 -18.85
C GLY A 193 -31.91 4.79 -18.81
N TYR A 194 -31.79 5.99 -18.22
CA TYR A 194 -32.88 6.98 -18.18
C TYR A 194 -33.26 7.47 -19.59
N LEU A 195 -32.26 7.80 -20.42
CA LEU A 195 -32.48 8.21 -21.81
C LEU A 195 -33.08 7.09 -22.65
N TYR A 196 -32.62 5.85 -22.46
CA TYR A 196 -33.18 4.68 -23.11
C TYR A 196 -34.68 4.57 -22.81
N ARG A 197 -35.10 4.70 -21.55
CA ARG A 197 -36.54 4.68 -21.19
C ARG A 197 -37.32 5.79 -21.89
N ARG A 198 -36.78 7.02 -21.88
CA ARG A 198 -37.43 8.18 -22.51
C ARG A 198 -37.64 7.99 -24.01
N TYR A 199 -36.68 7.35 -24.68
CA TYR A 199 -36.71 7.09 -26.12
C TYR A 199 -36.97 5.62 -26.46
N GLU A 200 -37.62 4.88 -25.57
CA GLU A 200 -37.77 3.43 -25.71
C GLU A 200 -38.48 3.04 -27.02
N HIS A 201 -39.43 3.85 -27.47
CA HIS A 201 -40.10 3.68 -28.77
C HIS A 201 -39.13 3.72 -29.96
N VAL A 202 -38.03 4.48 -29.88
CA VAL A 202 -36.96 4.52 -30.88
C VAL A 202 -36.14 3.24 -30.80
N PHE A 203 -35.69 2.88 -29.60
CA PHE A 203 -34.90 1.67 -29.36
C PHE A 203 -35.68 0.39 -29.65
N ASN A 204 -37.01 0.41 -29.59
CA ASN A 204 -37.85 -0.75 -29.91
C ASN A 204 -37.65 -1.27 -31.34
N ARG A 205 -37.23 -0.39 -32.27
CA ARG A 205 -36.86 -0.78 -33.64
C ARG A 205 -35.58 -1.64 -33.70
N LEU A 206 -34.75 -1.59 -32.66
CA LEU A 206 -33.49 -2.34 -32.56
C LEU A 206 -33.64 -3.73 -31.93
N HIS A 207 -34.85 -4.15 -31.50
CA HIS A 207 -35.07 -5.48 -30.90
C HIS A 207 -35.59 -6.50 -31.92
N THR A 208 -34.92 -6.62 -33.07
CA THR A 208 -35.19 -7.69 -34.06
C THR A 208 -34.20 -8.86 -33.86
N PRO A 209 -34.52 -10.08 -34.35
CA PRO A 209 -33.56 -11.19 -34.30
C PRO A 209 -32.25 -10.81 -35.02
N LEU A 210 -32.35 -10.14 -36.17
CA LEU A 210 -31.20 -9.73 -36.96
C LEU A 210 -30.30 -8.75 -36.20
N SER A 211 -30.87 -7.68 -35.64
CA SER A 211 -30.08 -6.70 -34.88
C SER A 211 -29.50 -7.29 -33.60
N THR A 212 -30.20 -8.20 -32.94
CA THR A 212 -29.69 -8.91 -31.76
C THR A 212 -28.50 -9.81 -32.12
N SER A 213 -28.56 -10.52 -33.25
CA SER A 213 -27.44 -11.31 -33.77
C SER A 213 -26.27 -10.44 -34.23
N LEU A 214 -26.53 -9.27 -34.84
CA LEU A 214 -25.46 -8.33 -35.20
C LEU A 214 -24.77 -7.76 -33.97
N LEU A 215 -25.54 -7.41 -32.92
CA LEU A 215 -24.99 -6.96 -31.64
C LEU A 215 -24.17 -8.07 -30.95
N SER A 216 -24.58 -9.34 -31.04
CA SER A 216 -23.79 -10.44 -30.46
C SER A 216 -22.48 -10.68 -31.21
N ILE A 217 -22.48 -10.60 -32.54
CA ILE A 217 -21.27 -10.69 -33.36
C ILE A 217 -20.34 -9.50 -33.05
N LEU A 218 -20.88 -8.29 -33.00
CA LEU A 218 -20.10 -7.09 -32.68
C LEU A 218 -19.51 -7.18 -31.25
N LEU A 219 -20.31 -7.64 -30.29
CA LEU A 219 -19.84 -7.87 -28.92
C LEU A 219 -18.68 -8.89 -28.92
N LEU A 220 -18.82 -10.01 -29.64
CA LEU A 220 -17.77 -11.01 -29.75
C LEU A 220 -16.47 -10.43 -30.34
N LEU A 221 -16.57 -9.61 -31.40
CA LEU A 221 -15.41 -8.93 -31.99
C LEU A 221 -14.73 -7.99 -30.99
N ILE A 222 -15.52 -7.19 -30.26
CA ILE A 222 -15.01 -6.30 -29.21
C ILE A 222 -14.32 -7.10 -28.11
N LYS A 223 -14.89 -8.23 -27.67
CA LYS A 223 -14.27 -9.13 -26.68
C LYS A 223 -12.95 -9.71 -27.17
N ILE A 224 -12.88 -10.14 -28.43
CA ILE A 224 -11.63 -10.62 -29.02
C ILE A 224 -10.57 -9.51 -29.05
N MET A 225 -10.96 -8.28 -29.40
CA MET A 225 -10.05 -7.13 -29.37
C MET A 225 -9.54 -6.83 -27.97
N MET A 226 -10.42 -6.80 -26.98
CA MET A 226 -10.05 -6.56 -25.57
C MET A 226 -9.11 -7.63 -25.01
N ILE A 227 -9.37 -8.91 -25.30
CA ILE A 227 -8.54 -10.02 -24.83
C ILE A 227 -7.17 -10.00 -25.53
N LYS A 228 -7.13 -9.76 -26.84
CA LYS A 228 -5.86 -9.68 -27.59
C LYS A 228 -5.01 -8.47 -27.22
N GLY A 229 -5.66 -7.36 -26.87
CA GLY A 229 -4.99 -6.13 -26.43
C GLY A 229 -4.61 -6.14 -24.95
N ASP A 230 -4.94 -7.20 -24.21
CA ASP A 230 -4.75 -7.29 -22.75
C ASP A 230 -5.31 -6.06 -22.00
N GLU A 231 -6.50 -5.62 -22.42
CA GLU A 231 -7.08 -4.35 -21.98
C GLU A 231 -7.71 -4.49 -20.57
N SER A 232 -7.32 -3.63 -19.64
CA SER A 232 -7.97 -3.52 -18.34
C SER A 232 -9.31 -2.78 -18.46
N THR A 233 -10.35 -3.30 -17.82
CA THR A 233 -11.74 -2.82 -17.91
C THR A 233 -12.46 -2.78 -16.55
N VAL A 234 -11.70 -2.68 -15.46
CA VAL A 234 -12.25 -2.77 -14.11
C VAL A 234 -13.03 -1.50 -13.74
N ILE A 235 -14.34 -1.66 -13.48
CA ILE A 235 -15.29 -0.58 -13.16
C ILE A 235 -15.19 -0.07 -11.72
N GLY A 236 -14.61 -0.85 -10.80
CA GLY A 236 -14.37 -0.47 -9.41
C GLY A 236 -13.50 0.78 -9.32
N SER A 237 -12.51 0.85 -8.43
CA SER A 237 -11.63 2.02 -8.46
C SER A 237 -10.87 2.09 -9.79
N VAL A 238 -11.41 2.87 -10.72
CA VAL A 238 -11.43 2.70 -12.19
C VAL A 238 -10.07 2.37 -12.80
N GLU A 239 -9.97 1.21 -13.47
CA GLU A 239 -8.77 0.79 -14.22
C GLU A 239 -9.18 0.47 -15.65
N VAL A 240 -9.10 1.48 -16.53
CA VAL A 240 -9.49 1.37 -17.93
C VAL A 240 -8.33 1.82 -18.82
N SER A 241 -7.71 0.88 -19.51
CA SER A 241 -6.57 1.15 -20.41
C SER A 241 -7.04 1.83 -21.71
N ASN A 242 -8.13 1.35 -22.29
CA ASN A 242 -8.65 1.82 -23.57
C ASN A 242 -10.10 2.33 -23.45
N ILE A 243 -10.23 3.62 -23.14
CA ILE A 243 -11.52 4.28 -22.87
C ILE A 243 -12.51 4.15 -24.03
N PRO A 244 -12.16 4.41 -25.31
CA PRO A 244 -13.11 4.27 -26.41
C PRO A 244 -13.62 2.84 -26.57
N LEU A 245 -12.74 1.85 -26.48
CA LEU A 245 -13.11 0.44 -26.63
C LEU A 245 -14.00 -0.02 -25.47
N PHE A 246 -13.69 0.40 -24.24
CA PHE A 246 -14.50 0.16 -23.05
C PHE A 246 -15.91 0.74 -23.15
N LEU A 247 -16.04 2.01 -23.58
CA LEU A 247 -17.35 2.64 -23.76
C LEU A 247 -18.16 1.96 -24.88
N ALA A 248 -17.51 1.58 -25.99
CA ALA A 248 -18.16 0.83 -27.06
C ALA A 248 -18.69 -0.53 -26.55
N ASP A 249 -17.89 -1.24 -25.76
CA ASP A 249 -18.28 -2.52 -25.16
C ASP A 249 -19.48 -2.39 -24.20
N ILE A 250 -19.48 -1.40 -23.31
CA ILE A 250 -20.62 -1.16 -22.41
C ILE A 250 -21.89 -0.88 -23.21
N VAL A 251 -21.82 -0.05 -24.25
CA VAL A 251 -22.99 0.28 -25.07
C VAL A 251 -23.51 -0.95 -25.81
N VAL A 252 -22.64 -1.67 -26.53
CA VAL A 252 -23.01 -2.84 -27.33
C VAL A 252 -23.53 -3.97 -26.45
N SER A 253 -22.83 -4.28 -25.36
CA SER A 253 -23.23 -5.33 -24.40
C SER A 253 -24.57 -5.01 -23.73
N THR A 254 -24.81 -3.77 -23.32
CA THR A 254 -26.06 -3.36 -22.69
C THR A 254 -27.23 -3.46 -23.68
N LEU A 255 -27.07 -2.96 -24.91
CA LEU A 255 -28.10 -3.07 -25.94
C LEU A 255 -28.40 -4.53 -26.29
N PHE A 256 -27.37 -5.36 -26.42
CA PHE A 256 -27.51 -6.79 -26.63
C PHE A 256 -28.28 -7.46 -25.49
N LEU A 257 -27.89 -7.21 -24.24
CA LEU A 257 -28.49 -7.83 -23.07
C LEU A 257 -29.94 -7.40 -22.86
N VAL A 258 -30.26 -6.11 -23.08
CA VAL A 258 -31.64 -5.60 -23.04
C VAL A 258 -32.49 -6.29 -24.11
N SER A 259 -31.98 -6.40 -25.35
CA SER A 259 -32.68 -7.12 -26.41
C SER A 259 -32.93 -8.57 -26.02
N LEU A 260 -31.88 -9.29 -25.63
CA LEU A 260 -31.95 -10.69 -25.21
C LEU A 260 -32.99 -10.90 -24.10
N CYS A 261 -32.99 -10.04 -23.07
CA CYS A 261 -33.93 -10.16 -21.95
C CYS A 261 -35.37 -9.82 -22.32
N LYS A 262 -35.59 -8.87 -23.24
CA LYS A 262 -36.93 -8.58 -23.79
C LYS A 262 -37.47 -9.77 -24.59
N TRP A 263 -36.60 -10.48 -25.31
CA TRP A 263 -36.95 -11.70 -26.04
C TRP A 263 -37.21 -12.89 -25.11
N LEU A 264 -36.36 -13.13 -24.11
CA LEU A 264 -36.51 -14.21 -23.14
C LEU A 264 -37.75 -14.04 -22.24
N GLY A 265 -38.19 -12.80 -22.01
CA GLY A 265 -39.33 -12.52 -21.15
C GLY A 265 -39.08 -12.91 -19.69
N ARG A 266 -40.08 -13.55 -19.06
CA ARG A 266 -40.00 -13.99 -17.66
C ARG A 266 -39.42 -15.40 -17.58
N VAL A 267 -38.16 -15.50 -17.17
CA VAL A 267 -37.52 -16.76 -16.76
C VAL A 267 -37.55 -16.83 -15.24
N PHE A 268 -38.32 -17.76 -14.66
CA PHE A 268 -38.66 -17.74 -13.23
C PHE A 268 -37.44 -17.58 -12.30
N MET A 269 -36.42 -18.43 -12.45
CA MET A 269 -35.22 -18.38 -11.58
C MET A 269 -34.42 -17.10 -11.76
N LEU A 270 -34.22 -16.63 -13.00
CA LEU A 270 -33.49 -15.40 -13.29
C LEU A 270 -34.24 -14.18 -12.79
N SER A 271 -35.55 -14.10 -13.07
CA SER A 271 -36.39 -13.00 -12.59
C SER A 271 -36.50 -12.99 -11.06
N TRP A 272 -36.47 -14.16 -10.40
CA TRP A 272 -36.42 -14.23 -8.93
C TRP A 272 -35.07 -13.74 -8.40
N THR A 273 -33.97 -14.18 -9.00
CA THR A 273 -32.61 -13.74 -8.63
C THR A 273 -32.48 -12.23 -8.78
N GLY A 274 -32.90 -11.67 -9.91
CA GLY A 274 -32.85 -10.23 -10.15
C GLY A 274 -33.72 -9.42 -9.19
N ALA A 275 -34.87 -9.95 -8.78
CA ALA A 275 -35.76 -9.37 -7.76
C ALA A 275 -35.08 -9.12 -6.42
N HIS A 276 -34.16 -10.03 -6.08
CA HIS A 276 -33.55 -10.18 -4.76
C HIS A 276 -32.03 -9.95 -4.83
N SER A 277 -31.55 -9.41 -5.95
CA SER A 277 -30.14 -9.24 -6.30
C SER A 277 -29.34 -8.49 -5.22
N ILE A 278 -29.97 -7.59 -4.46
CA ILE A 278 -29.28 -6.89 -3.36
C ILE A 278 -28.74 -7.85 -2.28
N VAL A 279 -29.47 -8.91 -1.94
CA VAL A 279 -29.01 -9.89 -0.95
C VAL A 279 -27.93 -10.77 -1.56
N TYR A 280 -28.13 -11.25 -2.79
CA TYR A 280 -27.08 -12.00 -3.50
C TYR A 280 -25.78 -11.21 -3.57
N TYR A 281 -25.86 -9.91 -3.85
CA TYR A 281 -24.69 -9.04 -3.94
C TYR A 281 -23.90 -9.01 -2.61
N PHE A 282 -24.56 -8.83 -1.46
CA PHE A 282 -23.83 -8.80 -0.18
C PHE A 282 -23.20 -10.15 0.18
N PHE A 283 -23.78 -11.25 -0.28
CA PHE A 283 -23.29 -12.60 0.01
C PHE A 283 -22.48 -13.23 -1.13
N CYS A 284 -22.22 -12.51 -2.23
CA CYS A 284 -21.51 -13.08 -3.39
C CYS A 284 -20.03 -13.35 -3.11
N GLY A 285 -19.45 -12.80 -2.03
CA GLY A 285 -18.15 -13.21 -1.52
C GLY A 285 -18.25 -14.29 -0.43
N ALA A 286 -19.09 -14.07 0.58
CA ALA A 286 -19.18 -14.94 1.75
C ALA A 286 -19.71 -16.36 1.42
N ALA A 287 -20.69 -16.48 0.52
CA ALA A 287 -21.24 -17.79 0.16
C ALA A 287 -20.23 -18.65 -0.62
N PRO A 288 -19.55 -18.15 -1.69
CA PRO A 288 -18.49 -18.92 -2.32
C PRO A 288 -17.31 -19.25 -1.40
N ALA A 289 -16.91 -18.34 -0.50
CA ALA A 289 -15.86 -18.62 0.48
C ALA A 289 -16.24 -19.78 1.41
N LEU A 290 -17.48 -19.79 1.90
CA LEU A 290 -18.00 -20.89 2.71
C LEU A 290 -18.05 -22.21 1.92
N VAL A 291 -18.51 -22.18 0.66
CA VAL A 291 -18.54 -23.36 -0.20
C VAL A 291 -17.13 -23.89 -0.44
N ALA A 292 -16.17 -23.02 -0.75
CA ALA A 292 -14.78 -23.41 -0.94
C ALA A 292 -14.19 -24.06 0.31
N PHE A 293 -14.43 -23.49 1.49
CA PHE A 293 -14.02 -24.07 2.77
C PHE A 293 -14.63 -25.46 2.99
N VAL A 294 -15.92 -25.64 2.72
CA VAL A 294 -16.61 -26.93 2.91
C VAL A 294 -16.09 -27.98 1.91
N LEU A 295 -15.90 -27.62 0.65
CA LEU A 295 -15.40 -28.53 -0.39
C LEU A 295 -13.95 -28.96 -0.12
N ASP A 296 -13.11 -28.07 0.38
CA ASP A 296 -11.76 -28.39 0.85
C ASP A 296 -11.78 -29.41 2.01
N LYS A 297 -12.69 -29.23 2.99
CA LYS A 297 -12.82 -30.15 4.13
C LYS A 297 -13.29 -31.56 3.78
N ILE A 298 -13.94 -31.76 2.64
CA ILE A 298 -14.36 -33.08 2.15
C ILE A 298 -13.42 -33.64 1.08
N ASP A 299 -12.19 -33.11 0.98
CA ASP A 299 -11.17 -33.53 0.02
C ASP A 299 -11.65 -33.42 -1.44
N PHE A 300 -12.34 -32.32 -1.74
CA PHE A 300 -12.81 -31.98 -3.08
C PHE A 300 -12.14 -30.68 -3.58
N PRO A 301 -10.80 -30.66 -3.77
CA PRO A 301 -10.11 -29.50 -4.28
C PRO A 301 -10.34 -29.29 -5.78
N TYR A 302 -10.07 -28.07 -6.25
CA TYR A 302 -10.15 -27.74 -7.67
C TYR A 302 -9.11 -28.51 -8.51
N SER A 303 -9.59 -29.17 -9.55
CA SER A 303 -8.80 -29.89 -10.55
C SER A 303 -9.32 -29.68 -11.98
N ASN A 304 -10.61 -29.41 -12.15
CA ASN A 304 -11.28 -29.25 -13.44
C ASN A 304 -12.44 -28.25 -13.37
N TYR A 305 -12.75 -27.60 -14.50
CA TYR A 305 -13.77 -26.54 -14.55
C TYR A 305 -15.20 -27.00 -14.18
N TRP A 306 -15.57 -28.26 -14.40
CA TRP A 306 -16.89 -28.75 -14.01
C TRP A 306 -17.13 -28.67 -12.48
N GLN A 307 -16.06 -28.67 -11.67
CA GLN A 307 -16.17 -28.51 -10.22
C GLN A 307 -16.51 -27.06 -9.84
N VAL A 308 -16.07 -26.07 -10.62
CA VAL A 308 -16.48 -24.67 -10.46
C VAL A 308 -17.99 -24.53 -10.65
N VAL A 309 -18.57 -25.27 -11.60
CA VAL A 309 -20.03 -25.28 -11.83
C VAL A 309 -20.76 -25.83 -10.60
N ILE A 310 -20.24 -26.90 -9.97
CA ILE A 310 -20.82 -27.43 -8.72
C ILE A 310 -20.71 -26.40 -7.59
N ALA A 311 -19.52 -25.82 -7.39
CA ALA A 311 -19.31 -24.78 -6.39
C ALA A 311 -20.25 -23.58 -6.61
N LEU A 312 -20.48 -23.19 -7.87
CA LEU A 312 -21.40 -22.11 -8.24
C LEU A 312 -22.85 -22.46 -7.88
N ILE A 313 -23.30 -23.68 -8.18
CA ILE A 313 -24.66 -24.12 -7.83
C ILE A 313 -24.86 -24.08 -6.31
N LEU A 314 -23.90 -24.60 -5.54
CA LEU A 314 -23.96 -24.57 -4.07
C LEU A 314 -23.98 -23.14 -3.53
N ALA A 315 -23.10 -22.26 -4.05
CA ALA A 315 -23.08 -20.86 -3.64
C ALA A 315 -24.38 -20.13 -4.02
N PHE A 316 -24.94 -20.44 -5.19
CA PHE A 316 -26.21 -19.91 -5.65
C PHE A 316 -27.36 -20.37 -4.76
N ASP A 317 -27.41 -21.63 -4.37
CA ASP A 317 -28.44 -22.16 -3.47
C ASP A 317 -28.38 -21.52 -2.08
N ILE A 318 -27.17 -21.35 -1.53
CA ILE A 318 -26.97 -20.63 -0.26
C ILE A 318 -27.50 -19.19 -0.35
N CYS A 319 -27.09 -18.44 -1.38
CA CYS A 319 -27.59 -17.08 -1.61
C CYS A 319 -29.12 -17.05 -1.80
N THR A 320 -29.68 -18.04 -2.50
CA THR A 320 -31.12 -18.18 -2.73
C THR A 320 -31.87 -18.41 -1.42
N ILE A 321 -31.36 -19.29 -0.54
CA ILE A 321 -31.94 -19.55 0.78
C ILE A 321 -31.87 -18.29 1.64
N ILE A 322 -30.72 -17.63 1.72
CA ILE A 322 -30.55 -16.39 2.49
C ILE A 322 -31.49 -15.29 1.98
N ALA A 323 -31.59 -15.12 0.66
CA ALA A 323 -32.51 -14.17 0.06
C ALA A 323 -33.97 -14.52 0.37
N TYR A 324 -34.38 -15.79 0.24
CA TYR A 324 -35.72 -16.24 0.60
C TYR A 324 -36.04 -15.93 2.07
N LEU A 325 -35.15 -16.30 3.00
CA LEU A 325 -35.33 -16.06 4.44
C LEU A 325 -35.40 -14.57 4.76
N THR A 326 -34.52 -13.77 4.15
CA THR A 326 -34.49 -12.31 4.34
C THR A 326 -35.80 -11.68 3.87
N PHE A 327 -36.26 -11.98 2.66
CA PHE A 327 -37.48 -11.38 2.12
C PHE A 327 -38.76 -11.92 2.78
N ARG A 328 -38.74 -13.16 3.29
CA ARG A 328 -39.88 -13.78 3.98
C ARG A 328 -40.02 -13.32 5.43
N TYR A 329 -38.93 -13.31 6.19
CA TYR A 329 -38.96 -13.11 7.63
C TYR A 329 -38.39 -11.77 8.08
N LEU A 330 -37.46 -11.19 7.31
CA LEU A 330 -36.76 -9.94 7.65
C LEU A 330 -36.91 -8.84 6.57
N PRO A 331 -38.11 -8.58 6.01
CA PRO A 331 -38.29 -7.68 4.86
C PRO A 331 -37.94 -6.21 5.15
N TYR A 332 -37.76 -5.84 6.41
CA TYR A 332 -37.33 -4.49 6.81
C TYR A 332 -35.84 -4.25 6.51
N LEU A 333 -35.00 -5.29 6.52
CA LEU A 333 -33.56 -5.20 6.19
C LEU A 333 -33.32 -4.75 4.73
N VAL A 334 -34.32 -5.00 3.88
CA VAL A 334 -34.33 -4.68 2.44
C VAL A 334 -35.32 -3.58 2.07
N GLY A 335 -35.80 -2.81 3.07
CA GLY A 335 -36.62 -1.62 2.84
C GLY A 335 -38.09 -1.85 2.43
N LYS A 336 -38.66 -3.06 2.60
CA LYS A 336 -40.00 -3.43 2.08
C LYS A 336 -41.19 -3.27 3.05
N ARG A 337 -41.08 -2.66 4.24
CA ARG A 337 -42.23 -2.45 5.17
C ARG A 337 -42.29 -1.04 5.79
N LYS A 338 -43.51 -0.53 6.05
CA LYS A 338 -43.81 0.84 6.53
C LYS A 338 -43.17 1.23 7.89
N SER A 339 -42.70 0.27 8.70
CA SER A 339 -42.00 0.53 9.98
C SER A 339 -40.47 0.70 9.85
N GLY A 340 -39.93 0.73 8.62
CA GLY A 340 -38.49 0.84 8.36
C GLY A 340 -37.85 2.13 8.88
N THR A 341 -38.63 3.14 9.26
CA THR A 341 -38.12 4.34 9.96
C THR A 341 -37.53 4.01 11.33
N SER A 342 -38.08 3.03 12.04
CA SER A 342 -37.56 2.62 13.36
C SER A 342 -36.29 1.77 13.23
N ALA A 343 -36.17 0.95 12.19
CA ALA A 343 -34.93 0.21 11.89
C ALA A 343 -33.82 1.13 11.36
N LEU A 344 -34.18 2.12 10.52
CA LEU A 344 -33.25 3.17 10.10
C LEU A 344 -32.82 4.04 11.28
N LEU A 345 -33.71 4.40 12.20
CA LEU A 345 -33.36 5.12 13.43
C LEU A 345 -32.55 4.26 14.41
N PHE A 346 -32.76 2.94 14.46
CA PHE A 346 -31.97 2.02 15.28
C PHE A 346 -30.56 1.79 14.70
N VAL A 347 -30.45 1.64 13.38
CA VAL A 347 -29.16 1.59 12.68
C VAL A 347 -28.47 2.95 12.73
N LEU A 348 -29.19 4.07 12.53
CA LEU A 348 -28.67 5.41 12.75
C LEU A 348 -28.29 5.65 14.22
N ALA A 349 -28.97 5.07 15.20
CA ALA A 349 -28.61 5.15 16.61
C ALA A 349 -27.43 4.24 16.99
N LEU A 350 -27.12 3.23 16.17
CA LEU A 350 -25.86 2.48 16.20
C LEU A 350 -24.74 3.20 15.41
N LEU A 351 -25.10 4.05 14.44
CA LEU A 351 -24.17 4.89 13.63
C LEU A 351 -23.91 6.27 14.25
N PHE A 352 -24.79 6.75 15.13
CA PHE A 352 -24.49 7.81 16.08
C PHE A 352 -23.85 7.10 17.26
N PRO A 353 -22.53 7.18 17.40
CA PRO A 353 -21.87 6.47 18.46
C PRO A 353 -22.40 7.04 19.78
N GLN A 354 -23.19 6.24 20.49
CA GLN A 354 -23.43 6.39 21.92
C GLN A 354 -22.05 6.23 22.56
N GLY A 355 -21.34 7.36 22.66
CA GLY A 355 -19.94 7.38 23.02
C GLY A 355 -19.03 7.03 21.84
N MET A 356 -18.92 7.92 20.85
CA MET A 356 -17.56 8.36 20.55
C MET A 356 -17.18 9.10 21.82
N ASN A 357 -16.57 8.38 22.76
CA ASN A 357 -15.50 9.06 23.46
C ASN A 357 -14.64 9.58 22.31
N ALA A 358 -14.59 10.90 22.13
CA ALA A 358 -13.30 11.45 21.79
C ALA A 358 -12.39 10.83 22.84
N GLN A 359 -11.66 9.77 22.49
CA GLN A 359 -10.55 9.35 23.31
C GLN A 359 -9.69 10.60 23.31
N GLN A 360 -9.72 11.25 24.46
CA GLN A 360 -9.06 12.51 24.69
C GLN A 360 -7.60 12.20 24.41
N GLN A 361 -7.05 12.74 23.32
CA GLN A 361 -5.63 12.57 23.02
C GLN A 361 -4.87 12.92 24.30
N PRO A 362 -3.85 12.12 24.66
CA PRO A 362 -3.17 12.30 25.92
C PRO A 362 -2.68 13.74 25.98
N ASP A 363 -3.11 14.47 27.00
CA ASP A 363 -2.52 15.77 27.27
C ASP A 363 -1.07 15.59 27.70
N ILE A 364 -0.33 16.69 27.74
CA ILE A 364 1.08 16.64 28.10
C ILE A 364 1.29 16.08 29.53
N ALA A 365 0.32 16.23 30.43
CA ALA A 365 0.42 15.71 31.79
C ALA A 365 0.32 14.17 31.81
N ALA A 366 -0.60 13.60 31.04
CA ALA A 366 -0.70 12.15 30.85
C ALA A 366 0.56 11.56 30.21
N LEU A 367 1.14 12.23 29.22
CA LEU A 367 2.41 11.81 28.60
C LEU A 367 3.57 11.84 29.60
N ARG A 368 3.65 12.90 30.43
CA ARG A 368 4.69 13.09 31.44
C ARG A 368 4.56 12.13 32.63
N ALA A 369 3.40 11.51 32.84
CA ALA A 369 3.22 10.49 33.87
C ALA A 369 3.96 9.17 33.54
N LEU A 370 4.29 8.93 32.27
CA LEU A 370 5.11 7.79 31.85
C LEU A 370 6.60 8.04 32.19
N SER A 371 7.38 6.97 32.36
CA SER A 371 8.83 7.04 32.54
C SER A 371 9.61 7.43 31.26
N MET A 372 8.90 7.59 30.15
CA MET A 372 9.44 7.94 28.84
C MET A 372 9.58 9.45 28.64
N PRO A 373 10.60 9.92 27.90
CA PRO A 373 10.71 11.34 27.58
C PRO A 373 9.59 11.83 26.66
N VAL A 374 9.22 13.10 26.84
CA VAL A 374 8.28 13.81 25.97
C VAL A 374 9.01 14.93 25.26
N VAL A 375 9.05 14.89 23.93
CA VAL A 375 9.62 15.93 23.07
C VAL A 375 8.51 16.87 22.64
N VAL A 376 8.61 18.13 23.04
CA VAL A 376 7.68 19.20 22.64
C VAL A 376 8.38 20.12 21.66
N ILE A 377 7.77 20.31 20.50
CA ILE A 377 8.22 21.25 19.48
C ILE A 377 7.16 22.35 19.34
N ASN A 378 7.58 23.60 19.43
CA ASN A 378 6.73 24.75 19.13
C ASN A 378 7.36 25.55 18.00
N THR A 379 6.65 25.65 16.88
CA THR A 379 7.11 26.39 15.70
C THR A 379 6.80 27.86 15.84
N VAL A 380 7.61 28.72 15.20
CA VAL A 380 7.49 30.18 15.35
C VAL A 380 6.10 30.67 14.95
N ASP A 381 5.58 30.17 13.83
CA ASP A 381 4.30 30.62 13.25
C ASP A 381 3.18 29.56 13.35
N GLY A 382 3.38 28.49 14.12
CA GLY A 382 2.45 27.36 14.17
C GLY A 382 2.42 26.52 12.88
N GLU A 383 3.34 26.76 11.95
CA GLU A 383 3.44 26.06 10.67
C GLU A 383 4.05 24.66 10.80
N GLU A 384 3.77 23.82 9.81
CA GLU A 384 4.25 22.45 9.66
C GLU A 384 5.13 22.31 8.41
N PRO A 385 6.16 21.44 8.45
CA PRO A 385 7.00 21.22 7.28
C PRO A 385 6.19 20.52 6.19
N THR A 386 6.47 20.89 4.95
CA THR A 386 5.89 20.32 3.74
C THR A 386 6.99 19.73 2.87
N GLY A 387 6.62 18.98 1.84
CA GLY A 387 7.57 18.43 0.86
C GLY A 387 6.83 18.02 -0.41
N GLU A 388 7.55 18.05 -1.53
CA GLU A 388 7.03 17.66 -2.84
C GLU A 388 7.25 16.18 -3.07
N TYR A 389 6.18 15.42 -3.33
CA TYR A 389 6.28 14.00 -3.61
C TYR A 389 6.81 13.77 -5.03
N VAL A 390 7.84 12.93 -5.15
CA VAL A 390 8.49 12.61 -6.43
C VAL A 390 8.57 11.10 -6.64
N VAL A 391 8.33 10.67 -7.87
CA VAL A 391 8.42 9.26 -8.26
C VAL A 391 9.71 9.04 -9.06
N ALA A 392 10.33 7.88 -8.91
CA ALA A 392 11.51 7.50 -9.66
C ALA A 392 11.32 7.64 -11.18
N PRO A 393 12.34 8.14 -11.90
CA PRO A 393 12.44 8.03 -13.35
C PRO A 393 12.43 6.58 -13.83
N GLU A 394 12.15 6.36 -15.12
CA GLU A 394 12.22 5.04 -15.73
C GLU A 394 13.60 4.39 -15.52
N GLY A 395 13.61 3.14 -15.04
CA GLY A 395 14.84 2.40 -14.71
C GLY A 395 15.39 2.65 -13.30
N CYS A 396 14.78 3.52 -12.51
CA CYS A 396 15.12 3.76 -11.10
C CYS A 396 14.03 3.23 -10.16
N ASN A 397 14.37 3.02 -8.89
CA ASN A 397 13.45 2.48 -7.89
C ASN A 397 12.99 3.54 -6.87
N GLY A 398 11.76 3.36 -6.37
CA GLY A 398 11.23 4.02 -5.18
C GLY A 398 10.58 5.41 -5.40
N GLY A 399 9.72 5.81 -4.45
CA GLY A 399 9.20 7.17 -4.34
C GLY A 399 9.90 7.93 -3.20
N SER A 400 10.16 9.21 -3.39
CA SER A 400 10.83 10.06 -2.40
C SER A 400 10.11 11.42 -2.25
N ILE A 401 10.70 12.34 -1.49
CA ILE A 401 10.30 13.74 -1.42
C ILE A 401 11.46 14.65 -1.82
N ARG A 402 11.15 15.81 -2.40
CA ARG A 402 12.09 16.92 -2.61
C ARG A 402 11.56 18.19 -1.93
N ASN A 403 12.42 19.20 -1.85
CA ASN A 403 12.07 20.55 -1.39
C ASN A 403 11.38 20.57 -0.01
N ALA A 404 11.80 19.66 0.89
CA ALA A 404 11.24 19.59 2.24
C ALA A 404 11.53 20.89 3.01
N THR A 405 10.48 21.62 3.39
CA THR A 405 10.61 22.94 4.04
C THR A 405 11.21 22.79 5.44
N LYS A 406 12.14 23.68 5.77
CA LYS A 406 12.73 23.78 7.11
C LYS A 406 11.91 24.77 7.92
N VAL A 407 11.26 24.30 8.98
CA VAL A 407 10.42 25.14 9.83
C VAL A 407 11.17 25.46 11.12
N PRO A 408 11.34 26.76 11.47
CA PRO A 408 12.01 27.17 12.70
C PRO A 408 11.09 27.00 13.92
N GLY A 409 11.71 26.74 15.06
CA GLY A 409 11.00 26.60 16.33
C GLY A 409 11.91 26.36 17.53
N SER A 410 11.27 26.03 18.64
CA SER A 410 11.92 25.57 19.87
C SER A 410 11.64 24.08 20.09
N ILE A 411 12.53 23.42 20.82
CA ILE A 411 12.39 22.04 21.27
C ILE A 411 12.68 21.96 22.77
N VAL A 412 11.78 21.30 23.49
CA VAL A 412 11.89 21.03 24.92
C VAL A 412 11.71 19.53 25.16
N ILE A 413 12.55 18.93 26.01
CA ILE A 413 12.47 17.51 26.37
C ILE A 413 12.16 17.42 27.86
N TYR A 414 11.05 16.77 28.19
CA TYR A 414 10.63 16.49 29.56
C TYR A 414 10.82 15.02 29.92
N LYS A 415 11.02 14.73 31.20
CA LYS A 415 10.86 13.39 31.78
C LYS A 415 10.23 13.53 33.16
N GLY A 416 8.98 13.11 33.31
CA GLY A 416 8.20 13.50 34.49
C GLY A 416 8.09 15.02 34.60
N ASP A 417 8.26 15.54 35.79
CA ASP A 417 8.24 16.98 36.06
C ASP A 417 9.54 17.72 35.68
N GLU A 418 10.59 16.97 35.35
CA GLU A 418 11.91 17.52 35.02
C GLU A 418 12.01 17.96 33.55
N THR A 419 12.58 19.14 33.32
CA THR A 419 13.02 19.59 31.99
C THR A 419 14.45 19.14 31.75
N LEU A 420 14.65 18.14 30.90
CA LEU A 420 15.96 17.60 30.56
C LEU A 420 16.74 18.49 29.58
N TYR A 421 16.01 19.15 28.67
CA TYR A 421 16.60 20.04 27.67
C TYR A 421 15.59 21.10 27.22
N ASP A 422 16.07 22.32 27.00
CA ASP A 422 15.32 23.42 26.40
C ASP A 422 16.27 24.17 25.45
N SER A 423 15.90 24.25 24.17
CA SER A 423 16.68 24.97 23.17
C SER A 423 16.58 26.49 23.29
N GLY A 424 15.59 27.00 24.01
CA GLY A 424 15.14 28.39 23.94
C GLY A 424 14.38 28.69 22.63
N PRO A 425 13.89 29.95 22.49
CA PRO A 425 13.24 30.42 21.26
C PRO A 425 14.21 30.37 20.07
N TYR A 426 13.66 30.35 18.86
CA TYR A 426 14.46 30.32 17.64
C TYR A 426 15.17 31.66 17.41
N GLU A 427 16.50 31.61 17.39
CA GLU A 427 17.38 32.68 16.93
C GLU A 427 18.48 32.04 16.07
N GLU A 428 18.49 32.34 14.78
CA GLU A 428 19.42 31.73 13.82
C GLU A 428 20.87 31.84 14.29
N GLY A 429 21.58 30.71 14.32
CA GLY A 429 22.97 30.62 14.78
C GLY A 429 23.17 30.65 16.30
N ALA A 430 22.13 30.90 17.10
CA ALA A 430 22.23 31.08 18.55
C ALA A 430 21.43 30.06 19.37
N SER A 431 20.11 29.94 19.13
CA SER A 431 19.18 29.12 19.93
C SER A 431 18.02 28.58 19.10
N GLY A 432 17.30 27.59 19.65
CA GLY A 432 16.22 26.92 18.92
C GLY A 432 16.71 25.87 17.91
N MET A 433 15.83 25.53 16.98
CA MET A 433 16.06 24.50 15.97
C MET A 433 15.23 24.74 14.72
N THR A 434 15.62 24.08 13.63
CA THR A 434 14.75 23.84 12.48
C THR A 434 14.41 22.36 12.38
N TYR A 435 13.22 22.02 11.91
CA TYR A 435 12.85 20.64 11.59
C TYR A 435 12.18 20.54 10.22
N LYS A 436 12.28 19.37 9.60
CA LYS A 436 11.68 19.07 8.30
C LYS A 436 11.26 17.61 8.19
N ILE A 437 10.36 17.32 7.25
CA ILE A 437 10.05 15.93 6.86
C ILE A 437 11.32 15.28 6.29
N ARG A 438 11.53 14.00 6.61
CA ARG A 438 12.63 13.18 6.07
C ARG A 438 12.13 11.82 5.62
N GLY A 439 13.03 11.10 4.93
CA GLY A 439 12.77 9.74 4.47
C GLY A 439 12.23 9.74 3.05
N ASN A 440 12.16 8.54 2.47
CA ASN A 440 11.72 8.35 1.10
C ASN A 440 10.26 7.89 1.12
N TRP A 441 10.01 6.59 0.95
CA TRP A 441 8.66 6.02 1.01
C TRP A 441 7.94 6.31 2.34
N SER A 442 8.67 6.28 3.46
CA SER A 442 8.11 6.57 4.79
C SER A 442 7.53 7.99 4.91
N SER A 443 7.98 8.96 4.10
CA SER A 443 7.41 10.31 4.05
C SER A 443 6.01 10.36 3.44
N TRP A 444 5.56 9.32 2.72
CA TRP A 444 4.29 9.30 2.01
C TRP A 444 3.11 8.87 2.88
N LEU A 445 3.39 8.22 4.01
CA LEU A 445 2.38 7.73 4.94
C LEU A 445 1.81 8.84 5.84
N PRO A 446 0.65 8.64 6.50
CA PRO A 446 0.02 9.68 7.33
C PRO A 446 0.93 10.24 8.43
N LYS A 447 1.55 9.35 9.22
CA LYS A 447 2.56 9.73 10.21
C LYS A 447 3.90 10.04 9.52
N LYS A 448 4.42 11.25 9.71
CA LYS A 448 5.67 11.70 9.06
C LYS A 448 6.88 11.48 9.97
N PRO A 449 8.03 11.01 9.45
CA PRO A 449 9.31 11.07 10.15
C PRO A 449 9.96 12.45 9.98
N PHE A 450 10.71 12.89 11.00
CA PHE A 450 11.31 14.23 11.02
C PHE A 450 12.83 14.20 11.19
N LYS A 451 13.50 15.20 10.63
CA LYS A 451 14.89 15.52 10.92
C LYS A 451 14.92 16.87 11.62
N ILE A 452 15.65 16.93 12.74
CA ILE A 452 15.86 18.13 13.55
C ILE A 452 17.30 18.59 13.34
N LYS A 453 17.48 19.91 13.14
CA LYS A 453 18.77 20.61 13.12
C LYS A 453 18.75 21.70 14.19
N LEU A 454 19.52 21.53 15.25
CA LEU A 454 19.69 22.54 16.30
C LEU A 454 20.61 23.67 15.85
N GLU A 455 20.33 24.89 16.31
CA GLU A 455 21.24 26.02 16.11
C GLU A 455 22.53 25.86 16.93
N LYS A 456 22.42 25.26 18.13
CA LYS A 456 23.55 24.92 19.01
C LYS A 456 23.61 23.43 19.29
N LYS A 457 24.81 22.84 19.27
CA LYS A 457 25.02 21.41 19.55
C LYS A 457 24.52 21.04 20.96
N ALA A 458 23.69 20.00 21.04
CA ALA A 458 23.22 19.42 22.30
C ALA A 458 23.05 17.90 22.15
N ASP A 459 23.03 17.19 23.28
CA ASP A 459 22.72 15.76 23.31
C ASP A 459 21.24 15.59 23.64
N LEU A 460 20.41 15.36 22.62
CA LEU A 460 18.96 15.19 22.82
C LEU A 460 18.60 13.85 23.46
N LEU A 461 19.56 12.92 23.59
CA LEU A 461 19.41 11.71 24.39
C LEU A 461 19.75 11.91 25.87
N CYS A 462 20.23 13.10 26.24
CA CYS A 462 20.51 13.49 27.63
C CYS A 462 21.42 12.51 28.39
N ARG A 463 22.47 11.98 27.75
CA ARG A 463 23.39 10.97 28.31
C ARG A 463 24.42 11.56 29.29
N GLY A 464 24.46 12.88 29.45
CA GLY A 464 25.29 13.55 30.45
C GLY A 464 26.76 13.79 30.07
N ASP A 465 27.20 13.39 28.88
CA ASP A 465 28.57 13.61 28.40
C ASP A 465 28.57 14.57 27.19
N LYS A 466 29.51 15.54 27.20
CA LYS A 466 29.63 16.59 26.18
C LYS A 466 30.00 16.04 24.80
N LYS A 467 30.65 14.88 24.72
CA LYS A 467 31.05 14.28 23.43
C LYS A 467 29.86 13.92 22.55
N TYR A 468 28.70 13.67 23.17
CA TYR A 468 27.46 13.26 22.50
C TYR A 468 26.66 14.43 21.89
N LYS A 469 27.16 15.66 21.99
CA LYS A 469 26.47 16.84 21.48
C LYS A 469 26.57 16.90 19.95
N ASP A 470 25.42 16.95 19.29
CA ASP A 470 25.32 17.15 17.84
C ASP A 470 24.23 18.16 17.50
N ARG A 471 24.22 18.66 16.27
CA ARG A 471 23.11 19.48 15.75
C ARG A 471 22.04 18.63 15.08
N ASN A 472 22.38 17.47 14.54
CA ASN A 472 21.53 16.66 13.69
C ASN A 472 20.95 15.47 14.46
N TRP A 473 19.63 15.45 14.53
CA TRP A 473 18.84 14.45 15.23
C TRP A 473 17.68 13.99 14.37
N LEU A 474 17.17 12.80 14.64
CA LEU A 474 16.08 12.20 13.88
C LEU A 474 14.94 11.83 14.82
N LEU A 475 13.72 12.03 14.36
CA LEU A 475 12.52 11.40 14.89
C LEU A 475 12.07 10.37 13.86
N ILE A 476 12.48 9.12 14.07
CA ILE A 476 12.09 7.99 13.23
C ILE A 476 10.76 7.45 13.76
N LYS A 477 9.83 7.20 12.84
CA LYS A 477 8.64 6.43 13.16
C LYS A 477 9.00 4.96 12.98
N GLU A 478 8.72 4.14 13.99
CA GLU A 478 8.77 2.70 13.85
C GLU A 478 7.35 2.21 13.61
N GLU A 479 7.13 1.34 12.63
CA GLU A 479 5.78 1.02 12.11
C GLU A 479 5.31 -0.40 12.39
N TYR A 480 6.24 -1.36 12.51
CA TYR A 480 5.89 -2.77 12.58
C TYR A 480 6.16 -3.37 13.96
N MET A 481 7.41 -3.37 14.41
CA MET A 481 7.81 -3.89 15.72
C MET A 481 8.78 -2.92 16.36
N LEU A 482 8.36 -2.25 17.44
CA LEU A 482 9.20 -1.33 18.20
C LEU A 482 10.47 -2.02 18.70
N LEU A 483 10.35 -3.28 19.11
CA LEU A 483 11.46 -4.03 19.68
C LEU A 483 12.49 -4.50 18.63
N SER A 484 12.19 -4.40 17.33
CA SER A 484 13.17 -4.63 16.27
C SER A 484 14.34 -3.66 16.37
N LEU A 485 14.10 -2.41 16.74
CA LEU A 485 15.15 -1.41 16.90
C LEU A 485 16.09 -1.76 18.06
N TYR A 486 15.55 -2.32 19.16
CA TYR A 486 16.35 -2.83 20.27
C TYR A 486 17.21 -4.02 19.84
N ALA A 487 16.61 -5.03 19.20
CA ALA A 487 17.33 -6.21 18.75
C ALA A 487 18.42 -5.87 17.71
N GLY A 488 18.08 -5.07 16.70
CA GLY A 488 19.01 -4.64 15.67
C GLY A 488 20.17 -3.81 16.21
N THR A 489 19.90 -2.91 17.15
CA THR A 489 20.95 -2.10 17.81
C THR A 489 21.84 -2.94 18.72
N GLU A 490 21.30 -3.92 19.43
CA GLU A 490 22.12 -4.81 20.26
C GLU A 490 23.01 -5.71 19.39
N ILE A 491 22.47 -6.27 18.30
CA ILE A 491 23.27 -7.03 17.33
C ILE A 491 24.36 -6.14 16.72
N ASN A 492 24.06 -4.89 16.36
CA ASN A 492 25.05 -3.93 15.84
C ASN A 492 26.29 -3.80 16.76
N ARG A 493 26.08 -3.78 18.08
CA ARG A 493 27.17 -3.74 19.07
C ARG A 493 27.93 -5.06 19.13
N LEU A 494 27.19 -6.18 19.16
CA LEU A 494 27.77 -7.51 19.33
C LEU A 494 28.55 -7.98 18.10
N VAL A 495 28.18 -7.51 16.91
CA VAL A 495 28.98 -7.70 15.69
C VAL A 495 30.08 -6.66 15.51
N GLU A 496 30.27 -5.79 16.51
CA GLU A 496 31.38 -4.84 16.63
C GLU A 496 31.48 -3.86 15.46
N MET A 497 30.33 -3.37 14.95
CA MET A 497 30.36 -2.31 13.95
C MET A 497 31.02 -1.04 14.52
N SER A 498 31.69 -0.29 13.65
CA SER A 498 32.47 0.91 13.99
C SER A 498 31.67 1.94 14.77
N TRP A 499 30.35 1.99 14.55
CA TRP A 499 29.46 2.85 15.32
C TRP A 499 28.08 2.22 15.44
N THR A 500 27.49 2.32 16.64
CA THR A 500 26.09 1.95 16.88
C THR A 500 25.28 3.22 17.15
N PRO A 501 24.31 3.57 16.27
CA PRO A 501 23.43 4.71 16.49
C PRO A 501 22.66 4.56 17.80
N ALA A 502 22.75 5.56 18.66
CA ALA A 502 21.96 5.60 19.89
C ALA A 502 20.54 6.10 19.58
N PHE A 503 19.56 5.54 20.29
CA PHE A 503 18.17 5.98 20.24
C PHE A 503 17.50 5.89 21.61
N GLN A 504 16.39 6.62 21.76
CA GLN A 504 15.42 6.41 22.83
C GLN A 504 14.01 6.61 22.27
N PHE A 505 13.05 5.85 22.78
CA PHE A 505 11.63 6.06 22.46
C PHE A 505 11.09 7.28 23.21
N VAL A 506 10.38 8.15 22.49
CA VAL A 506 9.82 9.40 23.02
C VAL A 506 8.39 9.62 22.52
N ASN A 507 7.56 10.25 23.36
CA ASN A 507 6.30 10.82 22.91
C ASN A 507 6.56 12.20 22.30
N VAL A 508 6.01 12.49 21.13
CA VAL A 508 6.23 13.77 20.45
C VAL A 508 4.95 14.61 20.50
N VAL A 509 5.08 15.90 20.78
CA VAL A 509 4.01 16.90 20.70
C VAL A 509 4.53 18.04 19.83
N ILE A 510 3.78 18.45 18.81
CA ILE A 510 4.13 19.57 17.94
C ILE A 510 3.00 20.60 17.99
N ASN A 511 3.29 21.85 18.37
CA ASN A 511 2.29 22.92 18.47
C ASN A 511 1.08 22.56 19.35
N GLY A 512 1.32 21.83 20.44
CA GLY A 512 0.27 21.33 21.35
C GLY A 512 -0.47 20.08 20.86
N ASP A 513 -0.17 19.58 19.67
CA ASP A 513 -0.79 18.40 19.08
C ASP A 513 0.11 17.15 19.27
N PHE A 514 -0.38 16.14 19.99
CA PHE A 514 0.36 14.89 20.24
C PHE A 514 0.60 14.16 18.92
N ARG A 515 1.84 13.99 18.47
CA ARG A 515 2.19 13.33 17.20
C ARG A 515 2.42 11.83 17.29
N GLY A 516 2.41 11.25 18.48
CA GLY A 516 2.64 9.82 18.65
C GLY A 516 4.02 9.46 19.19
N LEU A 517 4.30 8.16 19.16
CA LEU A 517 5.53 7.53 19.63
C LEU A 517 6.62 7.51 18.55
N TYR A 518 7.80 8.05 18.83
CA TYR A 518 8.93 8.08 17.89
C TYR A 518 10.20 7.51 18.54
N ALA A 519 11.11 7.00 17.72
CA ALA A 519 12.50 6.82 18.12
C ALA A 519 13.26 8.14 17.86
N LEU A 520 13.63 8.84 18.92
CA LEU A 520 14.61 9.92 18.86
C LEU A 520 15.99 9.29 18.74
N CYS A 521 16.69 9.50 17.63
CA CYS A 521 17.96 8.85 17.38
C CYS A 521 19.01 9.73 16.71
N GLU A 522 20.25 9.27 16.79
CA GLU A 522 21.38 9.84 16.08
C GLU A 522 21.27 9.60 14.57
N SER A 523 21.73 10.55 13.75
CA SER A 523 21.78 10.39 12.29
C SER A 523 23.13 9.85 11.82
N VAL A 524 23.14 8.94 10.84
CA VAL A 524 24.36 8.50 10.13
C VAL A 524 25.04 9.70 9.46
N ARG A 525 26.09 10.22 10.11
CA ARG A 525 26.85 11.42 9.72
C ARG A 525 28.24 11.40 10.35
N ARG A 526 29.12 12.22 9.80
CA ARG A 526 30.42 12.51 10.37
C ARG A 526 30.28 13.22 11.72
N ASN A 527 30.99 12.73 12.74
CA ASN A 527 31.21 13.42 14.01
C ASN A 527 32.53 12.91 14.63
N THR A 528 33.40 13.82 15.05
CA THR A 528 34.74 13.50 15.56
C THR A 528 34.74 12.84 16.94
N ASP A 529 33.66 13.02 17.70
CA ASP A 529 33.63 12.76 19.14
C ASP A 529 32.72 11.57 19.52
N CYS A 530 31.67 11.30 18.73
CA CYS A 530 30.64 10.31 19.12
C CYS A 530 29.99 9.49 18.00
N ARG A 531 30.34 9.71 16.72
CA ARG A 531 29.80 8.93 15.59
C ARG A 531 30.94 8.47 14.67
N LEU A 532 30.75 8.57 13.36
CA LEU A 532 31.74 8.19 12.36
C LEU A 532 32.82 9.28 12.24
N ASN A 533 34.01 9.01 12.77
CA ASN A 533 35.14 9.95 12.76
C ASN A 533 36.01 9.78 11.50
N VAL A 534 35.47 10.09 10.34
CA VAL A 534 36.24 10.16 9.08
C VAL A 534 37.02 11.48 9.01
N ASP A 535 38.15 11.51 8.30
CA ASP A 535 38.87 12.74 8.01
C ASP A 535 37.96 13.72 7.25
N ASN A 536 38.05 15.01 7.56
CA ASN A 536 37.12 15.99 7.01
C ASN A 536 37.31 16.21 5.51
N LEU A 537 38.56 16.18 5.04
CA LEU A 537 38.92 16.56 3.67
C LEU A 537 39.05 15.35 2.76
N THR A 538 39.53 14.23 3.29
CA THR A 538 39.94 13.05 2.51
C THR A 538 39.15 11.79 2.82
N GLY A 539 38.36 11.80 3.90
CA GLY A 539 37.48 10.70 4.27
C GLY A 539 36.05 10.90 3.76
N TYR A 540 35.27 9.83 3.68
CA TYR A 540 33.89 9.88 3.19
C TYR A 540 33.01 8.80 3.81
N ILE A 541 31.70 9.07 3.80
CA ILE A 541 30.63 8.18 4.24
C ILE A 541 29.63 8.07 3.09
N LEU A 542 29.50 6.88 2.53
CA LEU A 542 28.62 6.56 1.40
C LEU A 542 27.40 5.77 1.85
N GLU A 543 26.28 5.96 1.18
CA GLU A 543 25.09 5.12 1.25
C GLU A 543 24.89 4.44 -0.11
N TYR A 544 24.66 3.14 -0.16
CA TYR A 544 24.27 2.46 -1.40
C TYR A 544 22.77 2.70 -1.64
N ASP A 545 22.41 3.72 -2.41
CA ASP A 545 21.12 4.37 -2.25
C ASP A 545 20.22 4.16 -3.47
N PRO A 546 19.08 3.44 -3.37
CA PRO A 546 18.14 3.29 -4.48
C PRO A 546 17.46 4.61 -4.88
N TYR A 547 17.62 5.67 -4.08
CA TYR A 547 17.11 7.02 -4.33
C TYR A 547 18.18 7.97 -4.85
N TRP A 548 19.32 7.46 -5.34
CA TRP A 548 20.42 8.25 -5.91
C TRP A 548 20.00 9.25 -7.00
N TRP A 549 18.95 8.93 -7.76
CA TRP A 549 18.36 9.80 -8.79
C TRP A 549 17.72 11.07 -8.22
N ASN A 550 17.53 11.09 -6.89
CA ASN A 550 16.99 12.20 -6.12
C ASN A 550 18.05 13.18 -5.61
N GLU A 551 19.33 12.83 -5.72
CA GLU A 551 20.47 13.61 -5.24
C GLU A 551 21.17 14.31 -6.41
N ASP A 552 21.75 15.48 -6.12
CA ASP A 552 22.48 16.26 -7.13
C ASP A 552 23.81 15.59 -7.53
N PHE A 553 24.40 14.80 -6.62
CA PHE A 553 25.66 14.11 -6.82
C PHE A 553 25.56 12.66 -6.33
N TYR A 554 26.10 11.74 -7.13
CA TYR A 554 26.17 10.32 -6.81
C TYR A 554 27.40 9.69 -7.45
N VAL A 555 27.80 8.52 -6.94
CA VAL A 555 28.88 7.70 -7.50
C VAL A 555 28.26 6.49 -8.22
N PRO A 556 28.52 6.30 -9.51
CA PRO A 556 28.04 5.13 -10.24
C PRO A 556 28.58 3.82 -9.65
N SER A 557 27.72 2.81 -9.53
CA SER A 557 28.07 1.44 -9.17
C SER A 557 28.04 0.52 -10.39
N GLY A 558 28.80 -0.58 -10.35
CA GLY A 558 28.64 -1.72 -11.26
C GLY A 558 27.43 -2.62 -10.92
N TYR A 559 26.75 -2.37 -9.80
CA TYR A 559 25.56 -3.09 -9.34
C TYR A 559 24.26 -2.33 -9.66
N ASN A 560 23.14 -2.72 -9.05
CA ASN A 560 21.80 -2.24 -9.41
C ASN A 560 21.53 -0.76 -9.05
N GLU A 561 22.08 -0.28 -7.94
CA GLU A 561 21.89 1.08 -7.42
C GLU A 561 23.21 1.85 -7.35
N ASN A 562 23.18 3.18 -7.19
CA ASN A 562 24.38 4.02 -7.08
C ASN A 562 24.60 4.51 -5.65
N TYR A 563 25.77 5.09 -5.36
CA TYR A 563 26.06 5.60 -4.02
C TYR A 563 25.76 7.08 -3.89
N THR A 564 25.19 7.47 -2.76
CA THR A 564 25.03 8.86 -2.33
C THR A 564 25.90 9.14 -1.09
N PHE A 565 25.95 10.39 -0.65
CA PHE A 565 26.89 10.84 0.36
C PHE A 565 26.19 11.24 1.66
N LYS A 566 26.76 10.80 2.79
CA LYS A 566 26.51 11.38 4.13
C LYS A 566 27.65 12.27 4.60
N HIS A 567 28.83 12.10 4.01
CA HIS A 567 29.98 13.00 4.12
C HIS A 567 30.87 12.79 2.87
N PRO A 568 31.39 13.86 2.23
CA PRO A 568 31.21 15.28 2.57
C PRO A 568 29.77 15.80 2.34
N ASP A 569 29.45 16.95 2.93
CA ASP A 569 28.18 17.63 2.64
C ASP A 569 28.26 18.24 1.21
N VAL A 570 27.09 18.43 0.57
CA VAL A 570 27.00 18.83 -0.85
C VAL A 570 27.77 20.11 -1.19
N GLU A 571 27.85 21.04 -0.24
CA GLU A 571 28.54 22.32 -0.38
C GLU A 571 30.07 22.18 -0.50
N ASP A 572 30.62 21.04 -0.05
CA ASP A 572 32.06 20.76 -0.04
C ASP A 572 32.51 19.95 -1.27
N PHE A 573 31.62 19.62 -2.21
CA PHE A 573 31.98 18.82 -3.39
C PHE A 573 32.81 19.58 -4.42
N THR A 574 33.86 18.93 -4.90
CA THR A 574 34.59 19.28 -6.12
C THR A 574 34.51 18.13 -7.13
N GLU A 575 34.53 18.42 -8.43
CA GLU A 575 34.54 17.38 -9.48
C GLU A 575 35.67 16.35 -9.27
N GLU A 576 36.83 16.82 -8.81
CA GLU A 576 37.99 15.99 -8.48
C GLU A 576 37.70 15.03 -7.32
N SER A 577 37.02 15.50 -6.26
CA SER A 577 36.64 14.66 -5.13
C SER A 577 35.65 13.56 -5.53
N VAL A 578 34.65 13.88 -6.36
CA VAL A 578 33.66 12.90 -6.83
C VAL A 578 34.31 11.86 -7.75
N SER A 579 35.23 12.28 -8.64
CA SER A 579 35.97 11.35 -9.50
C SER A 579 36.86 10.42 -8.70
N TYR A 580 37.61 10.94 -7.72
CA TYR A 580 38.48 10.12 -6.86
C TYR A 580 37.68 9.06 -6.08
N ILE A 581 36.54 9.45 -5.51
CA ILE A 581 35.68 8.51 -4.78
C ILE A 581 35.07 7.48 -5.74
N SER A 582 34.70 7.90 -6.95
CA SER A 582 34.18 6.99 -7.99
C SER A 582 35.21 5.93 -8.39
N ASP A 583 36.46 6.33 -8.59
CA ASP A 583 37.53 5.40 -8.92
C ASP A 583 37.82 4.43 -7.76
N ALA A 584 37.76 4.92 -6.51
CA ALA A 584 37.95 4.08 -5.32
C ALA A 584 36.84 3.04 -5.15
N VAL A 585 35.57 3.44 -5.36
CA VAL A 585 34.41 2.54 -5.32
C VAL A 585 34.49 1.50 -6.43
N LEU A 586 34.83 1.93 -7.66
CA LEU A 586 34.99 1.01 -8.79
C LEU A 586 36.06 -0.05 -8.51
N GLN A 587 37.21 0.35 -7.96
CA GLN A 587 38.28 -0.58 -7.58
C GLN A 587 37.82 -1.55 -6.48
N MET A 588 37.12 -1.06 -5.47
CA MET A 588 36.54 -1.89 -4.41
C MET A 588 35.58 -2.94 -4.99
N GLU A 589 34.64 -2.56 -5.86
CA GLU A 589 33.68 -3.49 -6.45
C GLU A 589 34.34 -4.54 -7.35
N GLN A 590 35.28 -4.12 -8.20
CA GLN A 590 36.06 -5.04 -9.06
C GLN A 590 36.87 -6.04 -8.24
N SER A 591 37.42 -5.60 -7.10
CA SER A 591 38.26 -6.43 -6.25
C SER A 591 37.52 -7.62 -5.62
N ALA A 592 36.21 -7.52 -5.40
CA ALA A 592 35.40 -8.66 -4.93
C ALA A 592 35.33 -9.76 -5.99
N THR A 593 35.25 -9.35 -7.25
CA THR A 593 35.11 -10.22 -8.42
C THR A 593 36.40 -10.94 -8.78
N ASP A 594 37.55 -10.24 -8.72
CA ASP A 594 38.86 -10.81 -9.06
C ASP A 594 39.59 -11.44 -7.86
N GLY A 595 39.07 -11.24 -6.64
CA GLY A 595 39.61 -11.82 -5.41
C GLY A 595 40.68 -10.99 -4.71
N THR A 596 40.96 -9.77 -5.19
CA THR A 596 41.92 -8.82 -4.59
C THR A 596 41.30 -7.93 -3.51
N TYR A 597 40.03 -8.14 -3.16
CA TYR A 597 39.30 -7.37 -2.14
C TYR A 597 39.99 -7.12 -0.80
N PRO A 598 40.89 -7.99 -0.27
CA PRO A 598 41.57 -7.68 1.00
C PRO A 598 42.45 -6.42 0.95
N MET A 599 42.75 -5.90 -0.25
CA MET A 599 43.46 -4.62 -0.43
C MET A 599 42.55 -3.40 -0.35
N TYR A 600 41.23 -3.58 -0.40
CA TYR A 600 40.25 -2.50 -0.54
C TYR A 600 39.21 -2.47 0.57
N ILE A 601 38.80 -3.62 1.09
CA ILE A 601 37.79 -3.72 2.17
C ILE A 601 38.40 -4.27 3.46
N ASP A 602 37.89 -3.80 4.59
CA ASP A 602 38.05 -4.46 5.88
C ASP A 602 37.14 -5.70 5.90
N VAL A 603 37.74 -6.85 5.65
CA VAL A 603 37.03 -8.13 5.53
C VAL A 603 36.21 -8.48 6.79
N PRO A 604 36.75 -8.36 8.02
CA PRO A 604 35.96 -8.58 9.23
C PRO A 604 34.73 -7.67 9.36
N SER A 605 34.85 -6.39 9.02
CA SER A 605 33.75 -5.42 9.06
C SER A 605 32.62 -5.82 8.11
N PHE A 606 32.94 -6.14 6.84
CA PHE A 606 31.93 -6.57 5.87
C PHE A 606 31.31 -7.93 6.23
N ALA A 607 32.12 -8.89 6.69
CA ALA A 607 31.63 -10.20 7.11
C ALA A 607 30.68 -10.10 8.31
N SER A 608 31.02 -9.27 9.29
CA SER A 608 30.20 -9.05 10.50
C SER A 608 28.89 -8.32 10.19
N TRP A 609 28.91 -7.37 9.25
CA TRP A 609 27.70 -6.69 8.77
C TRP A 609 26.75 -7.66 8.05
N LEU A 610 27.27 -8.48 7.13
CA LEU A 610 26.46 -9.48 6.45
C LEU A 610 25.88 -10.49 7.45
N LEU A 611 26.71 -10.97 8.38
CA LEU A 611 26.30 -11.90 9.42
C LEU A 611 25.14 -11.34 10.25
N ALA A 612 25.19 -10.07 10.62
CA ALA A 612 24.10 -9.43 11.35
C ALA A 612 22.78 -9.48 10.57
N HIS A 613 22.80 -9.17 9.27
CA HIS A 613 21.60 -9.23 8.43
C HIS A 613 21.07 -10.66 8.27
N ASP A 614 21.93 -11.66 8.19
CA ASP A 614 21.53 -13.06 8.17
C ASP A 614 20.89 -13.50 9.49
N ILE A 615 21.46 -13.12 10.63
CA ILE A 615 20.87 -13.35 11.96
C ILE A 615 19.52 -12.64 12.09
N LEU A 616 19.40 -11.41 11.61
CA LEU A 616 18.15 -10.64 11.61
C LEU A 616 17.13 -11.18 10.59
N GLY A 617 17.58 -11.86 9.54
CA GLY A 617 16.74 -12.31 8.41
C GLY A 617 16.06 -11.17 7.68
N THR A 618 16.85 -10.14 7.36
CA THR A 618 16.39 -8.94 6.66
C THR A 618 15.90 -9.25 5.25
N GLN A 619 14.72 -8.73 4.90
CA GLN A 619 14.16 -8.83 3.56
C GLN A 619 14.60 -7.69 2.63
N ASP A 620 14.78 -6.47 3.13
CA ASP A 620 15.32 -5.40 2.30
C ASP A 620 16.76 -5.70 1.88
N GLY A 621 17.04 -5.51 0.59
CA GLY A 621 18.35 -5.70 -0.01
C GLY A 621 18.63 -4.70 -1.14
N LEU A 622 17.82 -3.63 -1.24
CA LEU A 622 17.96 -2.60 -2.28
C LEU A 622 18.89 -1.44 -1.86
N GLY A 623 19.36 -1.40 -0.62
CA GLY A 623 20.55 -0.63 -0.27
C GLY A 623 20.38 0.56 0.66
N SER A 624 19.17 1.12 0.85
CA SER A 624 18.93 2.32 1.70
C SER A 624 19.24 2.16 3.21
N ASN A 625 19.87 1.05 3.58
CA ASN A 625 20.37 0.71 4.90
C ASN A 625 21.87 0.32 4.91
N ILE A 626 22.58 0.45 3.78
CA ILE A 626 23.98 0.05 3.59
C ILE A 626 24.85 1.31 3.60
N PHE A 627 25.56 1.52 4.70
CA PHE A 627 26.49 2.63 4.86
C PHE A 627 27.93 2.15 4.92
N MET A 628 28.80 2.77 4.14
CA MET A 628 30.22 2.47 4.09
C MET A 628 31.06 3.69 4.41
N THR A 629 32.21 3.50 5.04
CA THR A 629 33.17 4.55 5.33
C THR A 629 34.53 4.22 4.79
N LYS A 630 35.24 5.25 4.31
CA LYS A 630 36.70 5.24 4.18
C LYS A 630 37.24 6.41 4.99
N TYR A 631 38.08 6.12 5.98
CA TYR A 631 38.47 7.10 7.00
C TYR A 631 39.39 8.20 6.47
N ASN A 632 40.19 7.93 5.43
CA ASN A 632 41.02 8.91 4.73
C ASN A 632 41.45 8.36 3.36
N ASN A 633 42.19 9.15 2.58
CA ASN A 633 42.66 8.78 1.23
C ASN A 633 43.97 7.95 1.22
N THR A 634 44.50 7.53 2.36
CA THR A 634 45.71 6.69 2.38
C THR A 634 45.41 5.28 1.88
N THR A 635 46.43 4.60 1.35
CA THR A 635 46.34 3.20 0.89
C THR A 635 46.12 2.21 2.04
N ALA A 636 46.44 2.58 3.28
CA ALA A 636 46.19 1.76 4.46
C ALA A 636 44.73 1.85 4.95
N SER A 637 44.00 2.91 4.58
CA SER A 637 42.59 3.04 4.96
C SER A 637 41.72 2.22 4.01
N LEU A 638 41.14 1.14 4.51
CA LEU A 638 40.19 0.29 3.77
C LEU A 638 38.77 0.84 3.87
N PHE A 639 37.89 0.38 2.98
CA PHE A 639 36.45 0.54 3.12
C PHE A 639 35.94 -0.32 4.28
N THR A 640 35.09 0.23 5.12
CA THR A 640 34.46 -0.48 6.25
C THR A 640 32.95 -0.28 6.23
N MET A 641 32.19 -1.26 6.70
CA MET A 641 30.76 -1.09 6.97
C MET A 641 30.59 -0.20 8.22
N ALA A 642 29.73 0.81 8.12
CA ALA A 642 29.65 1.86 9.13
C ALA A 642 28.84 1.42 10.36
N ASN A 643 27.63 0.93 10.11
CA ASN A 643 26.63 0.54 11.10
C ASN A 643 25.53 -0.31 10.45
N LEU A 644 24.74 -1.00 11.26
CA LEU A 644 23.42 -1.49 10.86
C LEU A 644 22.39 -0.36 10.90
N TRP A 645 21.42 -0.38 9.99
CA TRP A 645 20.35 0.61 9.90
C TRP A 645 19.06 -0.03 9.36
N ASP A 646 17.93 0.62 9.58
CA ASP A 646 16.57 0.25 9.10
C ASP A 646 16.15 -1.19 9.43
N PHE A 647 15.48 -1.37 10.57
CA PHE A 647 15.13 -2.69 11.12
C PHE A 647 13.64 -3.06 10.94
N ASP A 648 12.94 -2.38 10.05
CA ASP A 648 11.52 -2.61 9.76
C ASP A 648 11.27 -3.94 9.01
N THR A 649 12.26 -4.42 8.26
CA THR A 649 12.17 -5.65 7.45
C THR A 649 12.94 -6.86 8.03
N ILE A 650 13.24 -6.86 9.32
CA ILE A 650 13.82 -8.04 10.00
C ILE A 650 12.77 -9.10 10.29
N CYS A 651 13.20 -10.31 10.63
CA CYS A 651 12.33 -11.46 10.90
C CYS A 651 11.41 -11.85 9.72
N LYS A 652 11.88 -11.67 8.48
CA LYS A 652 11.10 -11.93 7.25
C LYS A 652 11.58 -13.12 6.44
N LYS A 653 12.87 -13.49 6.57
CA LYS A 653 13.50 -14.56 5.79
C LYS A 653 13.59 -15.89 6.53
N GLU A 654 12.46 -16.43 6.94
CA GLU A 654 12.44 -17.75 7.59
C GLU A 654 12.89 -18.84 6.59
N GLY A 655 13.79 -19.72 7.01
CA GLY A 655 14.25 -20.83 6.18
C GLY A 655 15.23 -20.47 5.06
N THR A 656 15.64 -19.20 4.92
CA THR A 656 16.60 -18.75 3.90
C THR A 656 17.51 -17.62 4.40
N TRP A 657 18.61 -17.34 3.68
CA TRP A 657 19.54 -16.25 3.97
C TRP A 657 18.86 -14.88 3.80
N ALA A 658 19.44 -13.84 4.39
CA ALA A 658 18.99 -12.47 4.12
C ALA A 658 19.08 -12.15 2.62
N THR A 659 18.24 -11.23 2.14
CA THR A 659 18.25 -10.88 0.70
C THR A 659 19.64 -10.44 0.24
N ILE A 660 20.32 -9.63 1.08
CA ILE A 660 21.65 -9.09 0.77
C ILE A 660 22.75 -10.16 0.68
N HIS A 661 22.57 -11.34 1.26
CA HIS A 661 23.52 -12.47 1.17
C HIS A 661 23.73 -12.94 -0.27
N ASN A 662 22.70 -12.82 -1.12
CA ASN A 662 22.72 -13.28 -2.51
C ASN A 662 22.68 -12.13 -3.52
N MET A 663 22.92 -10.90 -3.06
CA MET A 663 22.84 -9.68 -3.86
C MET A 663 24.06 -8.80 -3.64
N TYR A 664 24.16 -7.75 -4.47
CA TYR A 664 25.22 -6.73 -4.35
C TYR A 664 26.62 -7.37 -4.28
N LEU A 665 27.58 -6.70 -3.62
CA LEU A 665 28.96 -7.15 -3.47
C LEU A 665 29.10 -8.48 -2.72
N PHE A 666 28.19 -8.79 -1.79
CA PHE A 666 28.30 -9.95 -0.90
C PHE A 666 28.21 -11.28 -1.64
N LYS A 667 27.40 -11.35 -2.70
CA LYS A 667 27.37 -12.53 -3.58
C LYS A 667 28.73 -12.83 -4.20
N ASP A 668 29.43 -11.80 -4.66
CA ASP A 668 30.75 -11.94 -5.28
C ASP A 668 31.81 -12.26 -4.23
N LEU A 669 31.76 -11.62 -3.06
CA LEU A 669 32.67 -11.91 -1.95
C LEU A 669 32.55 -13.35 -1.44
N LEU A 670 31.34 -13.88 -1.26
CA LEU A 670 31.10 -15.25 -0.81
C LEU A 670 31.49 -16.30 -1.86
N SER A 671 31.37 -15.97 -3.14
CA SER A 671 31.69 -16.88 -4.25
C SER A 671 33.11 -16.72 -4.78
N SER A 672 33.88 -15.77 -4.25
CA SER A 672 35.24 -15.46 -4.69
C SER A 672 36.18 -16.65 -4.58
N GLY A 673 37.16 -16.70 -5.50
CA GLY A 673 38.24 -17.70 -5.44
C GLY A 673 39.18 -17.50 -4.25
N ASN A 674 39.28 -16.27 -3.75
CA ASN A 674 39.93 -15.98 -2.47
C ASN A 674 38.95 -16.27 -1.33
N THR A 675 39.22 -17.31 -0.55
CA THR A 675 38.31 -17.81 0.50
C THR A 675 38.28 -16.96 1.76
N LEU A 676 39.17 -15.97 1.90
CA LEU A 676 39.32 -15.18 3.12
C LEU A 676 38.00 -14.60 3.63
N PHE A 677 37.15 -14.07 2.75
CA PHE A 677 35.86 -13.49 3.13
C PHE A 677 34.92 -14.54 3.74
N LYS A 678 34.68 -15.66 3.04
CA LYS A 678 33.79 -16.71 3.54
C LYS A 678 34.34 -17.40 4.79
N ASP A 679 35.65 -17.59 4.87
CA ASP A 679 36.31 -18.15 6.05
C ASP A 679 36.15 -17.19 7.25
N THR A 680 36.31 -15.88 7.02
CA THR A 680 36.07 -14.85 8.05
C THR A 680 34.61 -14.83 8.49
N TYR A 681 33.67 -14.86 7.55
CA TYR A 681 32.22 -14.89 7.85
C TYR A 681 31.84 -16.10 8.71
N ILE A 682 32.30 -17.31 8.35
CA ILE A 682 32.06 -18.54 9.12
C ILE A 682 32.69 -18.44 10.52
N ASN A 683 33.93 -17.96 10.61
CA ASN A 683 34.62 -17.80 11.89
C ASN A 683 33.89 -16.80 12.81
N ARG A 684 33.44 -15.66 12.27
CA ARG A 684 32.66 -14.67 13.02
C ARG A 684 31.32 -15.23 13.51
N TYR A 685 30.66 -16.08 12.71
CA TYR A 685 29.45 -16.77 13.18
C TYR A 685 29.75 -17.65 14.41
N HIS A 686 30.79 -18.48 14.34
CA HIS A 686 31.15 -19.36 15.46
C HIS A 686 31.60 -18.61 16.70
N GLU A 687 32.31 -17.50 16.53
CA GLU A 687 32.76 -16.63 17.61
C GLU A 687 31.59 -15.93 18.31
N LEU A 688 30.71 -15.28 17.53
CA LEU A 688 29.74 -14.33 18.06
C LEU A 688 28.36 -14.93 18.35
N SER A 689 27.96 -15.98 17.62
CA SER A 689 26.58 -16.49 17.72
C SER A 689 26.16 -16.87 19.14
N PRO A 690 26.98 -17.53 19.99
CA PRO A 690 26.55 -17.87 21.34
C PRO A 690 26.23 -16.63 22.18
N GLU A 691 27.07 -15.59 22.09
CA GLU A 691 26.86 -14.34 22.82
C GLU A 691 25.67 -13.55 22.26
N ILE A 692 25.52 -13.48 20.94
CA ILE A 692 24.41 -12.78 20.28
C ILE A 692 23.07 -13.32 20.76
N PHE A 693 22.84 -14.63 20.64
CA PHE A 693 21.55 -15.21 20.98
C PHE A 693 21.28 -15.12 22.49
N ASN A 694 22.28 -15.37 23.34
CA ASN A 694 22.13 -15.24 24.79
C ASN A 694 21.80 -13.80 25.21
N ARG A 695 22.44 -12.81 24.58
CA ARG A 695 22.23 -11.40 24.91
C ARG A 695 20.88 -10.88 24.43
N ILE A 696 20.40 -11.39 23.29
CA ILE A 696 19.04 -11.11 22.83
C ILE A 696 18.00 -11.70 23.78
N ASP A 697 18.16 -12.95 24.22
CA ASP A 697 17.25 -13.54 25.22
C ASP A 697 17.24 -12.71 26.52
N PHE A 698 18.42 -12.34 27.03
CA PHE A 698 18.54 -11.47 28.20
C PHE A 698 17.86 -10.10 28.00
N LEU A 699 18.02 -9.49 26.83
CA LEU A 699 17.38 -8.22 26.48
C LEU A 699 15.85 -8.34 26.51
N LEU A 700 15.30 -9.40 25.92
CA LEU A 700 13.86 -9.64 25.89
C LEU A 700 13.29 -9.93 27.28
N ASP A 701 14.00 -10.70 28.10
CA ASP A 701 13.61 -10.98 29.48
C ASP A 701 13.64 -9.70 30.35
N SER A 702 14.69 -8.88 30.20
CA SER A 702 14.80 -7.58 30.86
C SER A 702 13.65 -6.64 30.48
N LEU A 703 13.32 -6.56 29.18
CA LEU A 703 12.19 -5.75 28.71
C LEU A 703 10.87 -6.25 29.29
N SER A 704 10.62 -7.57 29.28
CA SER A 704 9.36 -8.18 29.75
C SER A 704 9.00 -7.86 31.20
N THR A 705 10.00 -7.53 32.03
CA THR A 705 9.82 -7.23 33.46
C THR A 705 10.00 -5.75 33.81
N SER A 706 10.29 -4.91 32.82
CA SER A 706 10.56 -3.49 33.02
C SER A 706 9.28 -2.64 33.01
N THR A 707 9.28 -1.54 33.76
CA THR A 707 8.23 -0.49 33.67
C THR A 707 8.21 0.17 32.29
N LEU A 708 9.34 0.16 31.58
CA LEU A 708 9.43 0.68 30.22
C LEU A 708 8.53 -0.10 29.26
N ALA A 709 8.34 -1.41 29.43
CA ALA A 709 7.45 -2.18 28.57
C ALA A 709 5.98 -1.78 28.71
N SER A 710 5.50 -1.54 29.94
CA SER A 710 4.14 -1.05 30.16
C SER A 710 3.94 0.37 29.62
N ASP A 711 4.94 1.24 29.80
CA ASP A 711 4.87 2.63 29.30
C ASP A 711 4.92 2.69 27.77
N LEU A 712 5.77 1.85 27.15
CA LEU A 712 5.81 1.68 25.70
C LEU A 712 4.50 1.11 25.17
N GLN A 713 3.89 0.15 25.87
CA GLN A 713 2.58 -0.39 25.49
C GLN A 713 1.51 0.70 25.52
N GLN A 714 1.48 1.53 26.56
CA GLN A 714 0.51 2.63 26.67
C GLN A 714 0.73 3.71 25.61
N SER A 715 1.98 4.14 25.41
CA SER A 715 2.35 5.12 24.39
C SER A 715 2.06 4.60 22.97
N LYS A 716 2.35 3.32 22.70
CA LYS A 716 2.02 2.64 21.44
C LYS A 716 0.51 2.62 21.20
N GLN A 717 -0.30 2.37 22.22
CA GLN A 717 -1.75 2.41 22.08
C GLN A 717 -2.24 3.80 21.65
N TRP A 718 -1.77 4.87 22.30
CA TRP A 718 -2.13 6.24 21.89
C TRP A 718 -1.62 6.59 20.47
N ASP A 719 -0.46 6.07 20.08
CA ASP A 719 0.08 6.22 18.73
C ASP A 719 -0.81 5.54 17.67
N CYS A 720 -1.20 4.29 17.91
CA CYS A 720 -2.13 3.51 17.08
C CYS A 720 -3.48 4.21 16.96
N GLU A 721 -4.06 4.65 18.08
CA GLU A 721 -5.35 5.36 18.14
C GLU A 721 -5.30 6.67 17.34
N ARG A 722 -4.21 7.43 17.43
CA ARG A 722 -4.07 8.69 16.71
C ARG A 722 -4.05 8.51 15.19
N TRP A 723 -3.28 7.52 14.72
CA TRP A 723 -2.94 7.38 13.31
C TRP A 723 -3.75 6.30 12.59
N ASP A 724 -4.74 5.71 13.27
CA ASP A 724 -5.69 4.72 12.72
C ASP A 724 -4.98 3.50 12.12
N PHE A 725 -4.02 2.93 12.85
CA PHE A 725 -3.37 1.67 12.51
C PHE A 725 -3.23 0.76 13.74
N SER A 726 -3.09 -0.55 13.51
CA SER A 726 -2.88 -1.55 14.57
C SER A 726 -1.45 -2.10 14.56
N ARG A 727 -0.91 -2.42 15.73
CA ARG A 727 0.38 -3.07 15.93
C ARG A 727 0.24 -4.19 16.97
N PRO A 728 1.07 -5.25 16.91
CA PRO A 728 1.11 -6.26 17.96
C PRO A 728 1.38 -5.62 19.33
N SER A 729 0.95 -6.25 20.43
CA SER A 729 1.32 -5.79 21.78
C SER A 729 2.82 -5.96 22.04
N ILE A 730 3.37 -5.25 23.04
CA ILE A 730 4.79 -5.40 23.43
C ILE A 730 5.08 -6.85 23.83
N GLU A 731 4.14 -7.52 24.49
CA GLU A 731 4.25 -8.93 24.86
C GLU A 731 4.26 -9.87 23.63
N GLU A 732 3.42 -9.58 22.64
CA GLU A 732 3.41 -10.31 21.36
C GLU A 732 4.72 -10.09 20.58
N GLU A 733 5.25 -8.86 20.55
CA GLU A 733 6.55 -8.55 19.95
C GLU A 733 7.68 -9.34 20.64
N ILE A 734 7.72 -9.37 21.97
CA ILE A 734 8.70 -10.14 22.75
C ILE A 734 8.61 -11.63 22.39
N THR A 735 7.40 -12.17 22.36
CA THR A 735 7.17 -13.58 22.02
C THR A 735 7.61 -13.89 20.59
N THR A 736 7.29 -13.02 19.64
CA THR A 736 7.66 -13.15 18.23
C THR A 736 9.16 -13.12 18.04
N LEU A 737 9.86 -12.16 18.64
CA LEU A 737 11.32 -12.06 18.55
C LEU A 737 12.00 -13.26 19.22
N ARG A 738 11.53 -13.68 20.40
CA ARG A 738 12.08 -14.87 21.08
C ARG A 738 11.97 -16.12 20.21
N GLN A 739 10.80 -16.34 19.61
CA GLN A 739 10.59 -17.48 18.71
C GLN A 739 11.45 -17.36 17.45
N TRP A 740 11.55 -16.17 16.86
CA TRP A 740 12.38 -15.93 15.70
C TRP A 740 13.84 -16.28 15.97
N PHE A 741 14.45 -15.72 17.01
CA PHE A 741 15.87 -15.93 17.29
C PHE A 741 16.18 -17.38 17.68
N ALA A 742 15.28 -18.07 18.39
CA ALA A 742 15.40 -19.49 18.68
C ALA A 742 15.40 -20.36 17.39
N ASN A 743 14.44 -20.12 16.50
CA ASN A 743 14.37 -20.81 15.21
C ASN A 743 15.57 -20.47 14.32
N ARG A 744 15.95 -19.19 14.31
CA ARG A 744 17.01 -18.66 13.46
C ARG A 744 18.37 -19.21 13.85
N LYS A 745 18.66 -19.33 15.14
CA LYS A 745 19.87 -20.01 15.63
C LYS A 745 19.99 -21.43 15.08
N THR A 746 18.91 -22.21 15.24
CA THR A 746 18.85 -23.59 14.74
C THR A 746 19.06 -23.66 13.23
N TRP A 747 18.41 -22.75 12.49
CA TRP A 747 18.55 -22.69 11.05
C TRP A 747 19.98 -22.31 10.61
N MET A 748 20.58 -21.29 11.23
CA MET A 748 21.95 -20.84 10.95
C MET A 748 22.95 -21.97 11.24
N ASP A 749 22.84 -22.65 12.38
CA ASP A 749 23.70 -23.78 12.75
C ASP A 749 23.69 -24.89 11.68
N ASN A 750 22.52 -25.20 11.13
CA ASN A 750 22.35 -26.24 10.11
C ASN A 750 22.84 -25.82 8.71
N ASN A 751 22.83 -24.52 8.40
CA ASN A 751 23.12 -24.02 7.05
C ASN A 751 24.51 -23.39 6.91
N MET A 752 25.15 -22.98 8.02
CA MET A 752 26.50 -22.41 8.01
C MET A 752 27.54 -23.31 7.32
N PRO A 753 27.54 -24.65 7.48
CA PRO A 753 28.47 -25.51 6.76
C PRO A 753 28.39 -25.39 5.24
N ALA A 754 27.20 -25.09 4.68
CA ALA A 754 27.00 -24.96 3.24
C ALA A 754 27.68 -23.72 2.64
N VAL A 755 27.98 -22.70 3.45
CA VAL A 755 28.69 -21.49 3.02
C VAL A 755 30.10 -21.84 2.53
N SER A 756 30.76 -22.82 3.15
CA SER A 756 32.10 -23.27 2.74
C SER A 756 32.14 -23.78 1.30
N ALA A 757 31.03 -24.37 0.84
CA ALA A 757 30.85 -24.94 -0.50
C ALA A 757 30.45 -23.91 -1.56
N ILE A 758 30.19 -22.65 -1.18
CA ILE A 758 29.90 -21.59 -2.15
C ILE A 758 31.15 -21.36 -3.00
N SER A 759 30.95 -21.41 -4.32
CA SER A 759 31.97 -21.16 -5.33
C SER A 759 31.34 -20.47 -6.52
N ARG A 760 32.10 -19.59 -7.19
CA ARG A 760 31.65 -18.97 -8.44
C ARG A 760 31.37 -20.06 -9.49
N PRO A 761 30.21 -20.04 -10.16
CA PRO A 761 29.95 -21.00 -11.23
C PRO A 761 30.96 -20.78 -12.36
N SER A 762 31.54 -21.87 -12.86
CA SER A 762 32.45 -21.83 -14.02
C SER A 762 31.64 -21.52 -15.29
N TYR A 763 31.39 -20.24 -15.55
CA TYR A 763 30.88 -19.82 -16.84
C TYR A 763 32.06 -19.70 -17.81
N ASN A 764 32.17 -20.66 -18.75
CA ASN A 764 32.91 -20.47 -20.00
C ASN A 764 32.13 -19.48 -20.87
N THR A 765 32.03 -18.23 -20.44
CA THR A 765 31.62 -17.13 -21.30
C THR A 765 32.90 -16.46 -21.79
N PRO A 766 33.19 -16.42 -23.10
CA PRO A 766 34.23 -15.52 -23.59
C PRO A 766 33.86 -14.12 -23.11
N ALA A 767 34.83 -13.39 -22.57
CA ALA A 767 34.65 -12.01 -22.14
C ALA A 767 34.23 -11.14 -23.33
N THR A 768 32.94 -11.09 -23.63
CA THR A 768 32.39 -10.06 -24.49
C THR A 768 32.27 -8.82 -23.63
N SER A 769 33.37 -8.07 -23.56
CA SER A 769 33.36 -6.65 -23.24
C SER A 769 32.34 -5.99 -24.18
N HIS A 770 31.14 -5.71 -23.68
CA HIS A 770 30.14 -4.90 -24.39
C HIS A 770 30.23 -3.43 -23.95
N SER A 771 31.41 -2.97 -23.58
CA SER A 771 31.65 -1.56 -23.24
C SER A 771 31.51 -0.71 -24.50
N CYS A 772 30.44 0.09 -24.56
CA CYS A 772 30.26 1.13 -25.55
C CYS A 772 30.83 2.44 -24.98
N PHE A 773 31.55 3.19 -25.79
CA PHE A 773 32.12 4.47 -25.40
C PHE A 773 31.55 5.60 -26.24
N ASP A 774 31.45 6.81 -25.70
CA ASP A 774 31.23 7.98 -26.53
C ASP A 774 32.50 8.37 -27.31
N VAL A 775 32.39 9.39 -28.16
CA VAL A 775 33.53 9.86 -28.97
C VAL A 775 34.62 10.56 -28.13
N GLN A 776 34.38 10.77 -26.84
CA GLN A 776 35.33 11.29 -25.86
C GLN A 776 35.97 10.17 -25.01
N GLY A 777 35.60 8.91 -25.23
CA GLY A 777 36.17 7.75 -24.53
C GLY A 777 35.53 7.42 -23.19
N ARG A 778 34.36 7.99 -22.88
CA ARG A 778 33.61 7.70 -21.64
C ARG A 778 32.72 6.48 -21.85
N MET A 779 32.73 5.54 -20.90
CA MET A 779 31.92 4.32 -20.98
C MET A 779 30.43 4.64 -20.77
N LEU A 780 29.57 4.06 -21.60
CA LEU A 780 28.14 4.33 -21.64
C LEU A 780 27.35 3.13 -21.11
N SER A 781 26.45 3.39 -20.17
CA SER A 781 25.55 2.38 -19.58
C SER A 781 24.26 2.14 -20.38
N ASN A 782 23.85 3.10 -21.23
CA ASN A 782 22.66 2.99 -22.10
C ASN A 782 22.91 3.63 -23.49
N LEU A 783 22.33 3.04 -24.55
CA LEU A 783 22.49 3.49 -25.94
C LEU A 783 21.24 4.27 -26.41
N TYR A 784 21.32 5.61 -26.49
CA TYR A 784 20.28 6.46 -27.08
C TYR A 784 20.60 6.81 -28.54
N LYS A 785 19.86 7.74 -29.19
CA LYS A 785 20.21 8.27 -30.52
C LYS A 785 21.59 8.96 -30.48
N GLY A 786 22.56 8.50 -31.25
CA GLY A 786 23.92 9.05 -31.18
C GLY A 786 25.01 8.23 -31.85
N ILE A 787 26.26 8.66 -31.68
CA ILE A 787 27.47 8.03 -32.22
C ILE A 787 28.27 7.39 -31.08
N TYR A 788 28.60 6.11 -31.23
CA TYR A 788 29.28 5.31 -30.21
C TYR A 788 30.46 4.54 -30.77
N ILE A 789 31.43 4.24 -29.92
CA ILE A 789 32.58 3.39 -30.22
C ILE A 789 32.40 2.07 -29.46
N LYS A 790 32.29 0.97 -30.19
CA LYS A 790 32.24 -0.39 -29.63
C LYS A 790 33.28 -1.22 -30.36
N ASP A 791 34.15 -1.92 -29.63
CA ASP A 791 35.23 -2.74 -30.20
C ASP A 791 36.12 -1.99 -31.22
N GLY A 792 36.38 -0.70 -30.97
CA GLY A 792 37.18 0.17 -31.84
C GLY A 792 36.48 0.60 -33.14
N LYS A 793 35.19 0.30 -33.31
CA LYS A 793 34.39 0.69 -34.48
C LYS A 793 33.30 1.69 -34.10
N LYS A 794 33.07 2.65 -35.00
CA LYS A 794 32.05 3.70 -34.85
C LYS A 794 30.68 3.19 -35.32
N TYR A 795 29.69 3.27 -34.44
CA TYR A 795 28.29 2.92 -34.69
C TYR A 795 27.41 4.18 -34.59
N ILE A 796 26.38 4.26 -35.43
CA ILE A 796 25.40 5.35 -35.40
C ILE A 796 24.04 4.73 -35.06
N CYS A 797 23.54 4.98 -33.86
CA CYS A 797 22.21 4.56 -33.44
C CYS A 797 21.21 5.64 -33.87
N LYS A 798 20.31 5.28 -34.78
CA LYS A 798 19.34 6.18 -35.41
C LYS A 798 18.05 6.31 -34.66
#